data_AF-A0A067GDS0-F1
#
_entry.id   AF-A0A067GDS0-F1
#
_cell.length_a   1.000
_cell.length_b   1.000
_cell.length_c   1.000
_cell.angle_alpha   90.00
_cell.angle_beta   90.00
_cell.angle_gamma   90.00
#
_symmetry.space_group_name_H-M   'P 1'
#
loop_
_entity.id
_entity.type
_entity.pdbx_description
1 polymer ?
#
loop_
_entity_poly.entity_id
_entity_poly.type
_entity_poly.pdbx_seq_one_letter_code
_entity_poly.pdbx_strand_id
1 'polypeptide(L)'
;MEADIRCSSAIQSMERKLRAACHSSDASIDNVVKVLDGLISEYETSCHGPGKWQKLATFLQQSSEGPILDLVKRLIDQIGSERSSLMLKYRSIEDNMKLLKKQLEDSERYKSEYLKRYDDAINDKKKLADDYTSRINNLQGENISLREKSSSLSKTVDSLKNEISDWKRKYDQVLTKQKAMEDQVCSEIEVLKSRSTAAEARLAAAREQALSAQEEVEEWKRKYGVAVREAKAALEKAAIVQERTSKEMQQREDVLREEFSSTLAEKEEEMKEKATKIEHAEQCLTTLRLELKAAESKMRSYEVEISSQKLETKELSEKLEAVNAKAQSFEREARIMEQDKVYLEQKYKSEFERFEEVQERCKVAEKEAKKATELADRERAEAAAARKGKSEFENLAMERMAVIERVQRQIESLERQKTDLTNEVNRIRESELEALSKVALLEARVEEREKEIESLLESNNEQRASTVKKLEDLLESERRSRAAANAMAERLSLEVQSAQAKLDEMQQELTKARLNETALGSKLRAVSHGKRARADDYEAGVGSVQEMDTNDKVLRANKRSRSTTSPLKYTQPEDGGSVFRGDDDNLSQQSNQEDYTKFTVQKLKQELTKHNFGAELLQLRNPNKKEILALYEKCILQKS
;
A
#
# COMPACT_ATOMS: atom_id res chain seq x y z
N MET A 1 -37.67 -16.23 83.58
CA MET A 1 -36.85 -17.39 83.22
C MET A 1 -36.95 -17.68 81.72
N GLU A 2 -38.12 -18.03 81.19
CA GLU A 2 -38.29 -18.37 79.75
C GLU A 2 -37.79 -17.29 78.77
N ALA A 3 -38.15 -16.02 78.98
CA ALA A 3 -37.69 -14.90 78.15
C ALA A 3 -36.15 -14.76 78.11
N ASP A 4 -35.48 -15.14 79.20
CA ASP A 4 -34.02 -15.10 79.31
C ASP A 4 -33.34 -16.26 78.53
N ILE A 5 -33.97 -17.43 78.53
CA ILE A 5 -33.58 -18.60 77.71
C ILE A 5 -33.76 -18.29 76.22
N ARG A 6 -34.87 -17.64 75.84
CA ARG A 6 -35.10 -17.19 74.44
C ARG A 6 -34.01 -16.21 73.99
N CYS A 7 -33.63 -15.23 74.82
CA CYS A 7 -32.49 -14.34 74.54
C CYS A 7 -31.19 -15.13 74.31
N SER A 8 -30.84 -16.08 75.19
CA SER A 8 -29.63 -16.91 75.03
C SER A 8 -29.62 -17.73 73.73
N SER A 9 -30.76 -18.35 73.38
CA SER A 9 -30.91 -19.14 72.15
C SER A 9 -30.77 -18.28 70.88
N ALA A 10 -31.35 -17.07 70.89
CA ALA A 10 -31.20 -16.12 69.80
C ALA A 10 -29.75 -15.67 69.62
N ILE A 11 -29.04 -15.31 70.70
CA ILE A 11 -27.61 -14.95 70.65
C ILE A 11 -26.76 -16.10 70.08
N GLN A 12 -26.98 -17.35 70.50
CA GLN A 12 -26.29 -18.52 69.93
C GLN A 12 -26.62 -18.78 68.44
N SER A 13 -27.76 -18.31 67.96
CA SER A 13 -28.12 -18.33 66.53
C SER A 13 -27.38 -17.23 65.77
N MET A 14 -27.38 -16.00 66.30
CA MET A 14 -26.66 -14.86 65.74
C MET A 14 -25.16 -15.12 65.65
N GLU A 15 -24.55 -15.70 66.69
CA GLU A 15 -23.13 -16.04 66.71
C GLU A 15 -22.75 -17.03 65.60
N ARG A 16 -23.56 -18.06 65.37
CA ARG A 16 -23.34 -19.01 64.27
C ARG A 16 -23.49 -18.34 62.90
N LYS A 17 -24.54 -17.53 62.71
CA LYS A 17 -24.78 -16.79 61.46
C LYS A 17 -23.63 -15.80 61.16
N LEU A 18 -23.19 -15.02 62.16
CA LEU A 18 -22.08 -14.07 62.04
C LEU A 18 -20.75 -14.78 61.78
N ARG A 19 -20.45 -15.84 62.53
CA ARG A 19 -19.22 -16.62 62.35
C ARG A 19 -19.15 -17.23 60.94
N ALA A 20 -20.27 -17.71 60.40
CA ALA A 20 -20.33 -18.19 59.02
C ALA A 20 -20.02 -17.08 58.01
N ALA A 21 -20.57 -15.87 58.19
CA ALA A 21 -20.25 -14.73 57.32
C ALA A 21 -18.74 -14.39 57.33
N CYS A 22 -18.10 -14.33 58.50
CA CYS A 22 -16.66 -14.06 58.64
C CYS A 22 -15.72 -15.16 58.10
N HIS A 23 -16.24 -16.36 57.83
CA HIS A 23 -15.48 -17.48 57.28
C HIS A 23 -15.79 -17.77 55.80
N SER A 24 -16.67 -16.99 55.16
CA SER A 24 -16.87 -17.06 53.71
C SER A 24 -15.60 -16.66 52.93
N SER A 25 -15.41 -17.21 51.74
CA SER A 25 -14.31 -16.87 50.82
C SER A 25 -14.32 -15.38 50.45
N ASP A 26 -15.51 -14.84 50.27
CA ASP A 26 -15.78 -13.47 49.83
C ASP A 26 -16.20 -12.56 51.00
N ALA A 27 -15.71 -12.88 52.21
CA ALA A 27 -15.99 -12.14 53.43
C ALA A 27 -15.40 -10.73 53.37
N SER A 28 -16.23 -9.74 53.04
CA SER A 28 -15.91 -8.32 53.19
C SER A 28 -16.43 -7.79 54.52
N ILE A 29 -15.75 -6.76 55.06
CA ILE A 29 -16.19 -6.08 56.28
C ILE A 29 -17.61 -5.51 56.11
N ASP A 30 -17.91 -4.93 54.93
CA ASP A 30 -19.23 -4.42 54.57
C ASP A 30 -20.33 -5.51 54.60
N ASN A 31 -20.06 -6.68 54.04
CA ASN A 31 -20.99 -7.81 54.07
C ASN A 31 -21.22 -8.31 55.50
N VAL A 32 -20.17 -8.41 56.31
CA VAL A 32 -20.26 -8.84 57.72
C VAL A 32 -21.01 -7.81 58.58
N VAL A 33 -20.79 -6.52 58.37
CA VAL A 33 -21.51 -5.44 59.06
C VAL A 33 -23.01 -5.48 58.70
N LYS A 34 -23.37 -5.67 57.43
CA LYS A 34 -24.77 -5.84 56.99
C LYS A 34 -25.44 -7.07 57.62
N VAL A 35 -24.72 -8.19 57.71
CA VAL A 35 -25.22 -9.39 58.42
C VAL A 35 -25.42 -9.07 59.91
N LEU A 36 -24.46 -8.43 60.57
CA LEU A 36 -24.55 -8.07 61.99
C LEU A 36 -25.74 -7.13 62.26
N ASP A 37 -25.94 -6.10 61.44
CA ASP A 37 -27.05 -5.14 61.52
C ASP A 37 -28.42 -5.81 61.39
N GLY A 38 -28.57 -6.72 60.41
CA GLY A 38 -29.78 -7.53 60.26
C GLY A 38 -30.04 -8.46 61.45
N LEU A 39 -28.98 -9.05 62.03
CA LEU A 39 -29.08 -9.89 63.22
C LEU A 39 -29.48 -9.10 64.47
N ILE A 40 -28.95 -7.89 64.65
CA ILE A 40 -29.34 -6.99 65.74
C ILE A 40 -30.81 -6.63 65.58
N SER A 41 -31.25 -6.24 64.38
CA SER A 41 -32.64 -5.89 64.08
C SER A 41 -33.63 -7.05 64.34
N GLU A 42 -33.25 -8.28 63.97
CA GLU A 42 -34.01 -9.51 64.27
C GLU A 42 -34.11 -9.76 65.79
N TYR A 43 -33.01 -9.57 66.53
CA TYR A 43 -32.98 -9.74 67.99
C TYR A 43 -33.75 -8.65 68.74
N GLU A 44 -33.68 -7.40 68.27
CA GLU A 44 -34.39 -6.28 68.87
C GLU A 44 -35.91 -6.44 68.79
N THR A 45 -36.42 -6.99 67.69
CA THR A 45 -37.86 -7.23 67.49
C THR A 45 -38.35 -8.54 68.13
N SER A 46 -37.54 -9.60 68.16
CA SER A 46 -37.97 -10.92 68.66
C SER A 46 -37.81 -11.13 70.18
N CYS A 47 -36.80 -10.50 70.81
CA CYS A 47 -36.42 -10.80 72.21
C CYS A 47 -36.85 -9.70 73.19
N HIS A 48 -37.23 -10.08 74.41
CA HIS A 48 -37.79 -9.20 75.44
C HIS A 48 -37.33 -9.63 76.84
N GLY A 49 -37.31 -8.70 77.81
CA GLY A 49 -36.99 -8.97 79.22
C GLY A 49 -35.76 -8.23 79.76
N PRO A 50 -35.54 -8.22 81.09
CA PRO A 50 -34.57 -7.34 81.74
C PRO A 50 -33.10 -7.64 81.38
N GLY A 51 -32.75 -8.90 81.08
CA GLY A 51 -31.39 -9.30 80.68
C GLY A 51 -31.05 -9.10 79.20
N LYS A 52 -32.02 -8.68 78.35
CA LYS A 52 -31.89 -8.61 76.88
C LYS A 52 -30.64 -7.84 76.44
N TRP A 53 -30.50 -6.61 76.95
CA TRP A 53 -29.47 -5.66 76.52
C TRP A 53 -28.08 -6.03 77.03
N GLN A 54 -27.98 -6.59 78.24
CA GLN A 54 -26.71 -7.09 78.76
C GLN A 54 -26.17 -8.22 77.88
N LYS A 55 -27.01 -9.18 77.49
CA LYS A 55 -26.62 -10.28 76.59
C LYS A 55 -26.24 -9.80 75.20
N LEU A 56 -26.96 -8.83 74.64
CA LEU A 56 -26.60 -8.23 73.36
C LEU A 56 -25.26 -7.49 73.43
N ALA A 57 -25.02 -6.70 74.47
CA ALA A 57 -23.75 -5.99 74.66
C ALA A 57 -22.56 -6.97 74.78
N THR A 58 -22.69 -8.05 75.56
CA THR A 58 -21.68 -9.10 75.64
C THR A 58 -21.44 -9.79 74.29
N PHE A 59 -22.50 -10.09 73.55
CA PHE A 59 -22.40 -10.66 72.20
C PHE A 59 -21.66 -9.73 71.22
N LEU A 60 -21.98 -8.43 71.22
CA LEU A 60 -21.35 -7.46 70.34
C LEU A 60 -19.86 -7.29 70.67
N GLN A 61 -19.50 -7.27 71.95
CA GLN A 61 -18.10 -7.25 72.39
C GLN A 61 -17.35 -8.53 71.95
N GLN A 62 -17.91 -9.72 72.22
CA GLN A 62 -17.27 -10.98 71.81
C GLN A 62 -17.18 -11.13 70.29
N SER A 63 -18.14 -10.56 69.56
CA SER A 63 -18.14 -10.53 68.09
C SER A 63 -17.04 -9.63 67.52
N SER A 64 -16.84 -8.45 68.12
CA SER A 64 -15.80 -7.50 67.70
C SER A 64 -14.40 -7.97 68.08
N GLU A 65 -14.23 -8.55 69.28
CA GLU A 65 -12.94 -9.09 69.76
C GLU A 65 -12.55 -10.44 69.12
N GLY A 66 -13.51 -11.20 68.59
CA GLY A 66 -13.30 -12.51 67.97
C GLY A 66 -13.47 -12.51 66.43
N PRO A 67 -14.60 -13.04 65.90
CA PRO A 67 -14.74 -13.37 64.47
C PRO A 67 -14.62 -12.17 63.52
N ILE A 68 -14.92 -10.95 63.97
CA ILE A 68 -14.73 -9.74 63.16
C ILE A 68 -13.25 -9.32 63.14
N LEU A 69 -12.58 -9.31 64.30
CA LEU A 69 -11.15 -9.01 64.39
C LEU A 69 -10.30 -10.02 63.60
N ASP A 70 -10.63 -11.30 63.65
CA ASP A 70 -9.89 -12.34 62.92
C ASP A 70 -10.10 -12.26 61.40
N LEU A 71 -11.28 -11.82 60.94
CA LEU A 71 -11.47 -11.46 59.53
C LEU A 71 -10.59 -10.26 59.14
N VAL A 72 -10.57 -9.19 59.95
CA VAL A 72 -9.76 -7.99 59.69
C VAL A 72 -8.26 -8.33 59.61
N LYS A 73 -7.74 -9.15 60.54
CA LYS A 73 -6.36 -9.66 60.49
C LYS A 73 -6.08 -10.41 59.18
N ARG A 74 -6.94 -11.37 58.82
CA ARG A 74 -6.82 -12.17 57.59
C ARG A 74 -6.78 -11.30 56.33
N LEU A 75 -7.61 -10.26 56.27
CA LEU A 75 -7.61 -9.29 55.15
C LEU A 75 -6.33 -8.44 55.13
N ILE A 76 -5.81 -8.03 56.29
CA ILE A 76 -4.53 -7.31 56.39
C ILE A 76 -3.36 -8.20 55.93
N ASP A 77 -3.32 -9.47 56.35
CA ASP A 77 -2.29 -10.43 55.96
C ASP A 77 -2.35 -10.73 54.45
N GLN A 78 -3.56 -10.89 53.89
CA GLN A 78 -3.77 -11.05 52.46
C GLN A 78 -3.21 -9.84 51.68
N ILE A 79 -3.59 -8.61 52.05
CA ILE A 79 -3.07 -7.37 51.45
C ILE A 79 -1.54 -7.28 51.61
N GLY A 80 -0.99 -7.70 52.75
CA GLY A 80 0.45 -7.76 53.00
C GLY A 80 1.17 -8.72 52.04
N SER A 81 0.58 -9.88 51.78
CA SER A 81 1.11 -10.88 50.84
C SER A 81 1.04 -10.40 49.39
N GLU A 82 -0.08 -9.80 48.98
CA GLU A 82 -0.27 -9.23 47.64
C GLU A 82 0.70 -8.08 47.37
N ARG A 83 0.85 -7.15 48.33
CA ARG A 83 1.84 -6.07 48.26
C ARG A 83 3.27 -6.59 48.12
N SER A 84 3.61 -7.67 48.83
CA SER A 84 4.94 -8.30 48.75
C SER A 84 5.16 -8.98 47.39
N SER A 85 4.15 -9.66 46.86
CA SER A 85 4.14 -10.26 45.52
C SER A 85 4.28 -9.19 44.43
N LEU A 86 3.55 -8.08 44.53
CA LEU A 86 3.68 -6.93 43.62
C LEU A 86 5.08 -6.31 43.71
N MET A 87 5.65 -6.12 44.90
CA MET A 87 7.00 -5.58 45.07
C MET A 87 8.08 -6.48 44.41
N LEU A 88 7.94 -7.80 44.51
CA LEU A 88 8.81 -8.75 43.81
C LEU A 88 8.66 -8.64 42.28
N LYS A 89 7.43 -8.51 41.77
CA LYS A 89 7.19 -8.26 40.34
C LYS A 89 7.80 -6.95 39.86
N TYR A 90 7.67 -5.86 40.63
CA TYR A 90 8.29 -4.57 40.30
C TYR A 90 9.82 -4.68 40.20
N ARG A 91 10.48 -5.32 41.17
CA ARG A 91 11.95 -5.56 41.12
C ARG A 91 12.35 -6.40 39.91
N SER A 92 11.61 -7.48 39.63
CA SER A 92 11.88 -8.32 38.45
C SER A 92 11.73 -7.56 37.14
N ILE A 93 10.72 -6.69 37.01
CA ILE A 93 10.55 -5.82 35.84
C ILE A 93 11.70 -4.81 35.74
N GLU A 94 12.12 -4.21 36.86
CA GLU A 94 13.23 -3.26 36.90
C GLU A 94 14.56 -3.91 36.46
N ASP A 95 14.86 -5.11 36.94
CA ASP A 95 16.07 -5.84 36.59
C ASP A 95 16.05 -6.36 35.14
N ASN A 96 14.89 -6.79 34.64
CA ASN A 96 14.70 -7.08 33.22
C ASN A 96 14.93 -5.83 32.35
N MET A 97 14.48 -4.66 32.80
CA MET A 97 14.67 -3.40 32.06
C MET A 97 16.14 -2.95 32.06
N LYS A 98 16.88 -3.17 33.15
CA LYS A 98 18.35 -2.97 33.21
C LYS A 98 19.07 -3.91 32.24
N LEU A 99 18.68 -5.19 32.18
CA LEU A 99 19.26 -6.17 31.26
C LEU A 99 19.03 -5.79 29.80
N LEU A 100 17.78 -5.46 29.43
CA LEU A 100 17.43 -5.00 28.09
C LEU A 100 18.17 -3.72 27.70
N LYS A 101 18.31 -2.77 28.61
CA LYS A 101 19.10 -1.55 28.37
C LYS A 101 20.56 -1.89 28.07
N LYS A 102 21.18 -2.79 28.85
CA LYS A 102 22.56 -3.22 28.60
C LYS A 102 22.71 -3.92 27.24
N GLN A 103 21.78 -4.81 26.89
CA GLN A 103 21.77 -5.48 25.58
C GLN A 103 21.64 -4.47 24.42
N LEU A 104 20.86 -3.40 24.60
CA LEU A 104 20.76 -2.31 23.63
C LEU A 104 22.09 -1.54 23.51
N GLU A 105 22.70 -1.14 24.63
CA GLU A 105 23.99 -0.44 24.66
C GLU A 105 25.12 -1.29 23.99
N ASP A 106 25.15 -2.60 24.25
CA ASP A 106 26.11 -3.53 23.63
C ASP A 106 25.85 -3.71 22.12
N SER A 107 24.58 -3.73 21.68
CA SER A 107 24.16 -3.78 20.27
C SER A 107 24.54 -2.49 19.51
N GLU A 108 24.32 -1.32 20.12
CA GLU A 108 24.70 -0.02 19.55
C GLU A 108 26.23 0.13 19.42
N ARG A 109 27.00 -0.39 20.39
CA ARG A 109 28.46 -0.48 20.29
C ARG A 109 28.89 -1.37 19.13
N TYR A 110 28.32 -2.57 19.03
CA TYR A 110 28.63 -3.50 17.92
C TYR A 110 28.33 -2.88 16.55
N LYS A 111 27.17 -2.22 16.41
CA LYS A 111 26.78 -1.47 15.20
C LYS A 111 27.78 -0.36 14.87
N SER A 112 28.21 0.39 15.88
CA SER A 112 29.17 1.50 15.71
C SER A 112 30.56 0.99 15.31
N GLU A 113 31.01 -0.12 15.88
CA GLU A 113 32.27 -0.75 15.51
C GLU A 113 32.22 -1.35 14.10
N TYR A 114 31.09 -1.97 13.72
CA TYR A 114 30.86 -2.50 12.37
C TYR A 114 30.90 -1.38 11.31
N LEU A 115 30.22 -0.25 11.57
CA LEU A 115 30.30 0.94 10.72
C LEU A 115 31.73 1.46 10.59
N LYS A 116 32.46 1.57 11.71
CA LYS A 116 33.87 2.00 11.69
C LYS A 116 34.74 1.07 10.84
N ARG A 117 34.60 -0.25 10.97
CA ARG A 117 35.32 -1.22 10.12
C ARG A 117 35.00 -1.07 8.63
N TYR A 118 33.78 -0.68 8.28
CA TYR A 118 33.39 -0.36 6.90
C TYR A 118 34.06 0.92 6.41
N ASP A 119 34.06 1.99 7.21
CA ASP A 119 34.73 3.25 6.87
C ASP A 119 36.25 3.06 6.74
N ASP A 120 36.87 2.32 7.65
CA ASP A 120 38.30 1.97 7.59
C ASP A 120 38.62 1.20 6.30
N ALA A 121 37.82 0.19 5.93
CA ALA A 121 37.98 -0.56 4.67
C ALA A 121 37.77 0.30 3.41
N ILE A 122 36.84 1.26 3.45
CA ILE A 122 36.64 2.24 2.36
C ILE A 122 37.86 3.16 2.24
N ASN A 123 38.43 3.59 3.36
CA ASN A 123 39.62 4.45 3.38
C ASN A 123 40.87 3.71 2.88
N ASP A 124 41.07 2.45 3.26
CA ASP A 124 42.18 1.64 2.75
C ASP A 124 42.02 1.32 1.27
N LYS A 125 40.79 1.07 0.78
CA LYS A 125 40.51 0.96 -0.66
C LYS A 125 40.84 2.24 -1.42
N LYS A 126 40.60 3.44 -0.85
CA LYS A 126 41.00 4.72 -1.45
C LYS A 126 42.52 4.86 -1.53
N LYS A 127 43.23 4.64 -0.42
CA LYS A 127 44.72 4.65 -0.39
C LYS A 127 45.30 3.73 -1.47
N LEU A 128 44.80 2.50 -1.56
CA LEU A 128 45.23 1.54 -2.57
C LEU A 128 44.96 2.02 -4.01
N ALA A 129 43.84 2.70 -4.25
CA ALA A 129 43.55 3.31 -5.55
C ALA A 129 44.48 4.50 -5.87
N ASP A 130 44.82 5.31 -4.87
CA ASP A 130 45.78 6.42 -4.99
C ASP A 130 47.21 5.90 -5.26
N ASP A 131 47.60 4.80 -4.59
CA ASP A 131 48.87 4.09 -4.81
C ASP A 131 48.95 3.49 -6.22
N TYR A 132 47.89 2.83 -6.68
CA TYR A 132 47.81 2.33 -8.07
C TYR A 132 47.88 3.46 -9.08
N THR A 133 47.17 4.56 -8.85
CA THR A 133 47.19 5.75 -9.73
C THR A 133 48.61 6.34 -9.79
N SER A 134 49.26 6.47 -8.65
CA SER A 134 50.65 6.94 -8.55
C SER A 134 51.62 6.02 -9.29
N ARG A 135 51.46 4.70 -9.14
CA ARG A 135 52.29 3.71 -9.85
C ARG A 135 52.05 3.70 -11.36
N ILE A 136 50.80 3.89 -11.81
CA ILE A 136 50.47 4.04 -13.23
C ILE A 136 51.14 5.30 -13.81
N ASN A 137 51.06 6.43 -13.11
CA ASN A 137 51.71 7.68 -13.53
C ASN A 137 53.23 7.53 -13.64
N ASN A 138 53.88 6.87 -12.66
CA ASN A 138 55.31 6.58 -12.70
C ASN A 138 55.67 5.67 -13.89
N LEU A 139 54.93 4.58 -14.10
CA LEU A 139 55.16 3.68 -15.24
C LEU A 139 54.93 4.37 -16.60
N GLN A 140 53.98 5.30 -16.70
CA GLN A 140 53.79 6.13 -17.90
C GLN A 140 54.99 7.06 -18.13
N GLY A 141 55.51 7.71 -17.08
CA GLY A 141 56.73 8.52 -17.15
C GLY A 141 57.96 7.71 -17.57
N GLU A 142 58.15 6.51 -16.99
CA GLU A 142 59.20 5.57 -17.39
C GLU A 142 59.04 5.11 -18.85
N ASN A 143 57.81 4.84 -19.30
CA ASN A 143 57.54 4.45 -20.70
C ASN A 143 57.85 5.58 -21.68
N ILE A 144 57.53 6.84 -21.32
CA ILE A 144 57.91 8.02 -22.11
C ILE A 144 59.44 8.14 -22.16
N SER A 145 60.13 8.06 -21.03
CA SER A 145 61.61 8.12 -20.98
C SER A 145 62.26 6.97 -21.77
N LEU A 146 61.73 5.75 -21.69
CA LEU A 146 62.19 4.62 -22.50
C LEU A 146 61.95 4.84 -24.00
N ARG A 147 60.80 5.39 -24.38
CA ARG A 147 60.49 5.72 -25.79
C ARG A 147 61.40 6.81 -26.33
N GLU A 148 61.72 7.82 -25.54
CA GLU A 148 62.70 8.86 -25.87
C GLU A 148 64.10 8.26 -26.04
N LYS A 149 64.53 7.38 -25.13
CA LYS A 149 65.80 6.62 -25.23
C LYS A 149 65.83 5.70 -26.44
N SER A 150 64.74 5.01 -26.78
CA SER A 150 64.64 4.19 -27.99
C SER A 150 64.71 5.04 -29.26
N SER A 151 64.08 6.23 -29.25
CA SER A 151 64.14 7.20 -30.35
C SER A 151 65.54 7.77 -30.54
N SER A 152 66.24 8.13 -29.46
CA SER A 152 67.63 8.59 -29.54
C SER A 152 68.57 7.47 -29.99
N LEU A 153 68.40 6.24 -29.48
CA LEU A 153 69.18 5.08 -29.91
C LEU A 153 68.97 4.78 -31.40
N SER A 154 67.73 4.83 -31.89
CA SER A 154 67.43 4.68 -33.33
C SER A 154 68.18 5.71 -34.17
N LYS A 155 68.16 6.99 -33.76
CA LYS A 155 68.90 8.06 -34.45
C LYS A 155 70.42 7.79 -34.47
N THR A 156 70.99 7.29 -33.38
CA THR A 156 72.43 6.91 -33.35
C THR A 156 72.74 5.68 -34.21
N VAL A 157 71.82 4.72 -34.31
CA VAL A 157 71.97 3.56 -35.20
C VAL A 157 71.93 4.01 -36.66
N ASP A 158 71.04 4.94 -37.00
CA ASP A 158 70.93 5.45 -38.37
C ASP A 158 72.10 6.37 -38.75
N SER A 159 72.67 7.15 -37.82
CA SER A 159 73.93 7.86 -38.07
C SER A 159 75.11 6.90 -38.27
N LEU A 160 75.23 5.85 -37.45
CA LEU A 160 76.28 4.83 -37.62
C LEU A 160 76.13 4.05 -38.93
N LYS A 161 74.92 3.74 -39.40
CA LYS A 161 74.70 3.14 -40.73
C LYS A 161 75.20 4.04 -41.86
N ASN A 162 74.99 5.36 -41.75
CA ASN A 162 75.49 6.33 -42.71
C ASN A 162 77.03 6.37 -42.69
N GLU A 163 77.65 6.43 -41.51
CA GLU A 163 79.11 6.37 -41.35
C GLU A 163 79.71 5.08 -41.91
N ILE A 164 79.12 3.91 -41.64
CA ILE A 164 79.53 2.62 -42.22
C ILE A 164 79.43 2.64 -43.74
N SER A 165 78.37 3.23 -44.29
CA SER A 165 78.18 3.36 -45.74
C SER A 165 79.23 4.27 -46.38
N ASP A 166 79.61 5.35 -45.69
CA ASP A 166 80.69 6.26 -46.11
C ASP A 166 82.07 5.61 -46.00
N TRP A 167 82.34 4.85 -44.93
CA TRP A 167 83.58 4.07 -44.77
C TRP A 167 83.70 2.97 -45.83
N LYS A 168 82.60 2.27 -46.14
CA LYS A 168 82.56 1.31 -47.24
C LYS A 168 82.90 1.98 -48.58
N ARG A 169 82.29 3.13 -48.88
CA ARG A 169 82.58 3.91 -50.10
C ARG A 169 84.06 4.33 -50.17
N LYS A 170 84.66 4.75 -49.05
CA LYS A 170 86.10 5.07 -48.96
C LYS A 170 86.96 3.83 -49.19
N TYR A 171 86.62 2.70 -48.59
CA TYR A 171 87.34 1.44 -48.77
C TYR A 171 87.29 0.96 -50.23
N ASP A 172 86.12 0.95 -50.86
CA ASP A 172 85.94 0.59 -52.27
C ASP A 172 86.75 1.53 -53.19
N GLN A 173 86.87 2.81 -52.83
CA GLN A 173 87.70 3.79 -53.55
C GLN A 173 89.22 3.54 -53.36
N VAL A 174 89.66 3.02 -52.22
CA VAL A 174 91.06 2.61 -52.01
C VAL A 174 91.34 1.31 -52.77
N LEU A 175 90.45 0.33 -52.70
CA LEU A 175 90.56 -0.96 -53.38
C LEU A 175 90.62 -0.81 -54.91
N THR A 176 89.82 0.10 -55.49
CA THR A 176 89.88 0.41 -56.93
C THR A 176 91.18 1.11 -57.35
N LYS A 177 91.73 2.01 -56.51
CA LYS A 177 93.06 2.60 -56.73
C LYS A 177 94.18 1.56 -56.63
N GLN A 178 94.10 0.64 -55.67
CA GLN A 178 95.07 -0.44 -55.52
C GLN A 178 95.06 -1.35 -56.76
N LYS A 179 93.89 -1.77 -57.25
CA LYS A 179 93.79 -2.56 -58.48
C LYS A 179 94.39 -1.85 -59.69
N ALA A 180 94.10 -0.56 -59.88
CA ALA A 180 94.69 0.22 -60.97
C ALA A 180 96.23 0.31 -60.88
N MET A 181 96.79 0.32 -59.66
CA MET A 181 98.24 0.26 -59.44
C MET A 181 98.81 -1.14 -59.67
N GLU A 182 98.10 -2.19 -59.25
CA GLU A 182 98.45 -3.59 -59.51
C GLU A 182 98.47 -3.88 -61.02
N ASP A 183 97.45 -3.43 -61.76
CA ASP A 183 97.37 -3.52 -63.22
C ASP A 183 98.53 -2.78 -63.90
N GLN A 184 98.89 -1.58 -63.41
CA GLN A 184 100.08 -0.85 -63.89
C GLN A 184 101.37 -1.66 -63.65
N VAL A 185 101.59 -2.15 -62.43
CA VAL A 185 102.78 -2.95 -62.09
C VAL A 185 102.84 -4.24 -62.90
N CYS A 186 101.70 -4.89 -63.16
CA CYS A 186 101.62 -6.05 -64.06
C CYS A 186 102.09 -5.69 -65.48
N SER A 187 101.64 -4.56 -66.02
CA SER A 187 102.08 -4.09 -67.35
C SER A 187 103.59 -3.78 -67.40
N GLU A 188 104.16 -3.20 -66.34
CA GLU A 188 105.60 -2.94 -66.20
C GLU A 188 106.40 -4.26 -66.11
N ILE A 189 105.87 -5.26 -65.39
CA ILE A 189 106.46 -6.61 -65.31
C ILE A 189 106.44 -7.31 -66.68
N GLU A 190 105.38 -7.19 -67.46
CA GLU A 190 105.32 -7.76 -68.82
C GLU A 190 106.33 -7.08 -69.76
N VAL A 191 106.47 -5.76 -69.70
CA VAL A 191 107.52 -5.03 -70.42
C VAL A 191 108.91 -5.51 -70.00
N LEU A 192 109.19 -5.68 -68.70
CA LEU A 192 110.47 -6.19 -68.22
C LEU A 192 110.73 -7.64 -68.64
N LYS A 193 109.72 -8.52 -68.62
CA LYS A 193 109.82 -9.90 -69.13
C LYS A 193 110.16 -9.93 -70.62
N SER A 194 109.48 -9.13 -71.45
CA SER A 194 109.79 -9.03 -72.89
C SER A 194 111.21 -8.51 -73.15
N ARG A 195 111.73 -7.63 -72.28
CA ARG A 195 113.11 -7.15 -72.36
C ARG A 195 114.12 -8.21 -71.91
N SER A 196 113.79 -9.04 -70.92
CA SER A 196 114.64 -10.17 -70.48
C SER A 196 114.77 -11.23 -71.56
N THR A 197 113.65 -11.68 -72.14
CA THR A 197 113.66 -12.69 -73.20
C THR A 197 114.42 -12.20 -74.45
N ALA A 198 114.29 -10.91 -74.79
CA ALA A 198 115.10 -10.29 -75.84
C ALA A 198 116.60 -10.18 -75.50
N ALA A 199 116.98 -10.10 -74.22
CA ALA A 199 118.39 -10.14 -73.79
C ALA A 199 118.94 -11.57 -73.80
N GLU A 200 118.16 -12.54 -73.33
CA GLU A 200 118.49 -13.97 -73.37
C GLU A 200 118.70 -14.47 -74.80
N ALA A 201 117.85 -14.05 -75.75
CA ALA A 201 118.04 -14.37 -77.17
C ALA A 201 119.37 -13.85 -77.75
N ARG A 202 119.80 -12.63 -77.36
CA ARG A 202 121.12 -12.10 -77.75
C ARG A 202 122.27 -12.89 -77.12
N LEU A 203 122.10 -13.32 -75.87
CA LEU A 203 123.10 -14.10 -75.15
C LEU A 203 123.25 -15.52 -75.73
N ALA A 204 122.15 -16.14 -76.18
CA ALA A 204 122.18 -17.40 -76.92
C ALA A 204 122.97 -17.28 -78.23
N ALA A 205 122.71 -16.25 -79.05
CA ALA A 205 123.45 -16.01 -80.29
C ALA A 205 124.96 -15.78 -80.06
N ALA A 206 125.33 -15.11 -78.97
CA ALA A 206 126.74 -14.92 -78.60
C ALA A 206 127.43 -16.24 -78.16
N ARG A 207 126.70 -17.16 -77.50
CA ARG A 207 127.22 -18.48 -77.14
C ARG A 207 127.47 -19.37 -78.35
N GLU A 208 126.61 -19.29 -79.37
CA GLU A 208 126.75 -20.07 -80.60
C GLU A 208 127.99 -19.66 -81.42
N GLN A 209 128.29 -18.36 -81.49
CA GLN A 209 129.56 -17.86 -82.06
C GLN A 209 130.80 -18.36 -81.29
N ALA A 210 130.74 -18.44 -79.96
CA ALA A 210 131.88 -18.85 -79.15
C ALA A 210 132.24 -20.34 -79.34
N LEU A 211 131.23 -21.22 -79.51
CA LEU A 211 131.45 -22.66 -79.71
C LEU A 211 132.11 -22.95 -81.07
N SER A 212 131.70 -22.26 -82.14
CA SER A 212 132.31 -22.40 -83.47
C SER A 212 133.81 -22.10 -83.48
N ALA A 213 134.27 -21.17 -82.64
CA ALA A 213 135.70 -20.81 -82.54
C ALA A 213 136.54 -21.84 -81.77
N GLN A 214 135.90 -22.71 -80.96
CA GLN A 214 136.60 -23.71 -80.15
C GLN A 214 136.97 -24.96 -80.95
N GLU A 215 136.15 -25.33 -81.94
CA GLU A 215 136.37 -26.53 -82.76
C GLU A 215 137.62 -26.41 -83.66
N GLU A 216 137.90 -25.21 -84.19
CA GLU A 216 139.09 -24.94 -85.01
C GLU A 216 140.41 -25.15 -84.23
N VAL A 217 140.43 -24.93 -82.92
CA VAL A 217 141.64 -25.01 -82.09
C VAL A 217 142.10 -26.46 -81.86
N GLU A 218 141.16 -27.39 -81.66
CA GLU A 218 141.49 -28.79 -81.37
C GLU A 218 141.98 -29.59 -82.60
N GLU A 219 141.76 -29.09 -83.82
CA GLU A 219 142.34 -29.68 -85.04
C GLU A 219 143.86 -29.46 -85.14
N TRP A 220 144.36 -28.31 -84.69
CA TRP A 220 145.79 -27.98 -84.73
C TRP A 220 146.61 -28.82 -83.73
N LYS A 221 146.05 -29.10 -82.55
CA LYS A 221 146.68 -29.87 -81.47
C LYS A 221 147.16 -31.26 -81.91
N ARG A 222 146.38 -31.96 -82.75
CA ARG A 222 146.69 -33.33 -83.20
C ARG A 222 147.92 -33.45 -84.09
N LYS A 223 148.34 -32.38 -84.78
CA LYS A 223 149.47 -32.43 -85.73
C LYS A 223 150.86 -32.37 -85.07
N TYR A 224 150.97 -31.95 -83.81
CA TYR A 224 152.27 -31.72 -83.13
C TYR A 224 152.85 -32.96 -82.40
N GLY A 225 151.99 -33.87 -81.91
CA GLY A 225 152.38 -34.95 -80.98
C GLY A 225 153.16 -36.15 -81.56
N VAL A 226 153.49 -36.13 -82.86
CA VAL A 226 154.18 -37.24 -83.54
C VAL A 226 155.71 -37.02 -83.59
N ALA A 227 156.19 -35.77 -83.68
CA ALA A 227 157.59 -35.47 -83.95
C ALA A 227 158.55 -35.57 -82.74
N VAL A 228 158.04 -35.66 -81.50
CA VAL A 228 158.84 -35.44 -80.27
C VAL A 228 159.41 -36.74 -79.66
N ARG A 229 158.89 -37.92 -80.02
CA ARG A 229 159.17 -39.18 -79.30
C ARG A 229 160.46 -39.91 -79.71
N GLU A 230 161.12 -39.56 -80.81
CA GLU A 230 162.28 -40.32 -81.32
C GLU A 230 163.65 -39.75 -80.89
N ALA A 231 163.71 -38.59 -80.23
CA ALA A 231 164.94 -37.78 -80.14
C ALA A 231 165.72 -37.81 -78.80
N LYS A 232 165.32 -38.57 -77.76
CA LYS A 232 165.91 -38.46 -76.40
C LYS A 232 166.32 -39.77 -75.71
N ALA A 233 166.61 -40.83 -76.45
CA ALA A 233 167.04 -42.13 -75.92
C ALA A 233 168.58 -42.33 -75.79
N ALA A 234 169.39 -41.26 -75.78
CA ALA A 234 170.83 -41.36 -76.10
C ALA A 234 171.82 -40.59 -75.20
N LEU A 235 171.48 -40.19 -73.96
CA LEU A 235 172.44 -39.50 -73.08
C LEU A 235 172.28 -39.80 -71.57
N GLU A 236 172.26 -41.09 -71.27
CA GLU A 236 172.55 -41.62 -69.94
C GLU A 236 174.08 -41.83 -69.78
N LYS A 237 174.57 -41.85 -68.52
CA LYS A 237 175.98 -42.01 -68.03
C LYS A 237 176.74 -40.68 -67.74
N ALA A 238 177.40 -40.48 -66.60
CA ALA A 238 177.50 -41.33 -65.39
C ALA A 238 177.89 -40.59 -64.06
N ALA A 239 177.76 -39.26 -63.94
CA ALA A 239 178.41 -38.50 -62.85
C ALA A 239 177.50 -37.81 -61.81
N ILE A 240 176.17 -37.78 -61.98
CA ILE A 240 175.24 -37.02 -61.11
C ILE A 240 174.32 -37.98 -60.32
N VAL A 241 174.94 -38.79 -59.46
CA VAL A 241 174.24 -39.79 -58.61
C VAL A 241 174.37 -39.46 -57.11
N GLN A 242 175.35 -38.65 -56.70
CA GLN A 242 175.53 -38.25 -55.29
C GLN A 242 174.83 -36.92 -54.92
N GLU A 243 174.49 -36.07 -55.90
CA GLU A 243 173.79 -34.78 -55.69
C GLU A 243 172.25 -34.88 -55.84
N ARG A 244 171.74 -36.07 -56.22
CA ARG A 244 170.29 -36.33 -56.34
C ARG A 244 169.64 -36.73 -55.03
N THR A 245 170.36 -37.48 -54.18
CA THR A 245 169.82 -38.01 -52.92
C THR A 245 169.54 -36.94 -51.87
N SER A 246 170.29 -35.83 -51.86
CA SER A 246 170.00 -34.67 -50.99
C SER A 246 168.77 -33.88 -51.48
N LYS A 247 168.62 -33.69 -52.79
CA LYS A 247 167.47 -32.99 -53.38
C LYS A 247 166.16 -33.79 -53.24
N GLU A 248 166.22 -35.12 -53.34
CA GLU A 248 165.06 -35.98 -53.04
C GLU A 248 164.65 -35.95 -51.55
N MET A 249 165.59 -35.74 -50.62
CA MET A 249 165.26 -35.62 -49.20
C MET A 249 164.53 -34.30 -48.92
N GLN A 250 165.03 -33.19 -49.49
CA GLN A 250 164.36 -31.89 -49.40
C GLN A 250 162.97 -31.91 -50.04
N GLN A 251 162.83 -32.49 -51.24
CA GLN A 251 161.52 -32.58 -51.92
C GLN A 251 160.49 -33.41 -51.17
N ARG A 252 160.89 -34.46 -50.45
CA ARG A 252 159.98 -35.21 -49.56
C ARG A 252 159.56 -34.39 -48.34
N GLU A 253 160.46 -33.57 -47.80
CA GLU A 253 160.13 -32.65 -46.70
C GLU A 253 159.19 -31.51 -47.15
N ASP A 254 159.45 -30.93 -48.32
CA ASP A 254 158.64 -29.85 -48.89
C ASP A 254 157.23 -30.34 -49.24
N VAL A 255 157.09 -31.54 -49.84
CA VAL A 255 155.77 -32.18 -50.08
C VAL A 255 155.04 -32.45 -48.78
N LEU A 256 155.70 -32.99 -47.74
CA LEU A 256 155.05 -33.19 -46.44
C LEU A 256 154.62 -31.87 -45.80
N ARG A 257 155.42 -30.80 -45.91
CA ARG A 257 155.06 -29.46 -45.43
C ARG A 257 153.84 -28.90 -46.17
N GLU A 258 153.74 -29.11 -47.49
CA GLU A 258 152.60 -28.70 -48.31
C GLU A 258 151.34 -29.52 -47.99
N GLU A 259 151.45 -30.84 -47.83
CA GLU A 259 150.36 -31.74 -47.39
C GLU A 259 149.86 -31.38 -45.98
N PHE A 260 150.74 -31.12 -45.02
CA PHE A 260 150.35 -30.64 -43.69
C PHE A 260 149.68 -29.27 -43.76
N SER A 261 150.17 -28.35 -44.60
CA SER A 261 149.56 -27.03 -44.79
C SER A 261 148.16 -27.12 -45.41
N SER A 262 147.97 -27.97 -46.43
CA SER A 262 146.66 -28.21 -47.06
C SER A 262 145.69 -28.86 -46.07
N THR A 263 146.13 -29.89 -45.34
CA THR A 263 145.30 -30.56 -44.32
C THR A 263 144.94 -29.61 -43.18
N LEU A 264 145.85 -28.72 -42.78
CA LEU A 264 145.57 -27.69 -41.77
C LEU A 264 144.52 -26.69 -42.28
N ALA A 265 144.63 -26.23 -43.52
CA ALA A 265 143.68 -25.31 -44.14
C ALA A 265 142.27 -25.92 -44.29
N GLU A 266 142.18 -27.18 -44.74
CA GLU A 266 140.92 -27.94 -44.77
C GLU A 266 140.30 -28.07 -43.37
N LYS A 267 141.11 -28.35 -42.34
CA LYS A 267 140.62 -28.43 -40.95
C LYS A 267 140.25 -27.06 -40.37
N GLU A 268 140.91 -25.99 -40.78
CA GLU A 268 140.53 -24.63 -40.40
C GLU A 268 139.20 -24.22 -41.03
N GLU A 269 138.95 -24.62 -42.28
CA GLU A 269 137.67 -24.36 -42.96
C GLU A 269 136.52 -25.22 -42.40
N GLU A 270 136.76 -26.50 -42.11
CA GLU A 270 135.82 -27.33 -41.32
C GLU A 270 135.49 -26.71 -39.96
N MET A 271 136.47 -26.09 -39.31
CA MET A 271 136.27 -25.42 -38.02
C MET A 271 135.44 -24.13 -38.16
N LYS A 272 135.64 -23.34 -39.23
CA LYS A 272 134.79 -22.17 -39.54
C LYS A 272 133.36 -22.58 -39.89
N GLU A 273 133.18 -23.63 -40.67
CA GLU A 273 131.86 -24.17 -41.00
C GLU A 273 131.13 -24.70 -39.75
N LYS A 274 131.83 -25.40 -38.86
CA LYS A 274 131.27 -25.85 -37.57
C LYS A 274 130.96 -24.66 -36.63
N ALA A 275 131.83 -23.66 -36.56
CA ALA A 275 131.62 -22.45 -35.74
C ALA A 275 130.36 -21.68 -36.17
N THR A 276 130.20 -21.42 -37.47
CA THR A 276 129.00 -20.74 -38.02
C THR A 276 127.72 -21.55 -37.84
N LYS A 277 127.76 -22.89 -37.95
CA LYS A 277 126.63 -23.77 -37.62
C LYS A 277 126.26 -23.72 -36.12
N ILE A 278 127.26 -23.66 -35.23
CA ILE A 278 127.04 -23.50 -33.78
C ILE A 278 126.40 -22.13 -33.49
N GLU A 279 126.95 -21.04 -34.04
CA GLU A 279 126.43 -19.69 -33.84
C GLU A 279 124.98 -19.55 -34.33
N HIS A 280 124.66 -20.14 -35.49
CA HIS A 280 123.27 -20.18 -35.99
C HIS A 280 122.35 -20.98 -35.05
N ALA A 281 122.79 -22.15 -34.56
CA ALA A 281 122.01 -22.95 -33.61
C ALA A 281 121.80 -22.22 -32.27
N GLU A 282 122.78 -21.46 -31.78
CA GLU A 282 122.65 -20.61 -30.60
C GLU A 282 121.65 -19.47 -30.82
N GLN A 283 121.69 -18.80 -31.98
CA GLN A 283 120.70 -17.79 -32.37
C GLN A 283 119.27 -18.37 -32.42
N CYS A 284 119.09 -19.55 -33.03
CA CYS A 284 117.79 -20.25 -33.02
C CYS A 284 117.33 -20.61 -31.59
N LEU A 285 118.25 -21.09 -30.72
CA LEU A 285 117.96 -21.38 -29.32
C LEU A 285 117.54 -20.14 -28.52
N THR A 286 118.16 -18.99 -28.77
CA THR A 286 117.77 -17.74 -28.09
C THR A 286 116.38 -17.26 -28.52
N THR A 287 116.05 -17.34 -29.82
CA THR A 287 114.71 -17.03 -30.33
C THR A 287 113.64 -17.92 -29.70
N LEU A 288 113.82 -19.24 -29.74
CA LEU A 288 112.89 -20.21 -29.14
C LEU A 288 112.72 -20.00 -27.62
N ARG A 289 113.78 -19.61 -26.89
CA ARG A 289 113.69 -19.28 -25.45
C ARG A 289 112.88 -18.01 -25.19
N LEU A 290 112.90 -17.03 -26.09
CA LEU A 290 112.09 -15.81 -25.97
C LEU A 290 110.63 -16.09 -26.29
N GLU A 291 110.36 -16.86 -27.34
CA GLU A 291 109.01 -17.33 -27.70
C GLU A 291 108.38 -18.17 -26.59
N LEU A 292 109.13 -19.10 -25.99
CA LEU A 292 108.68 -19.90 -24.85
C LEU A 292 108.30 -19.01 -23.65
N LYS A 293 109.14 -18.02 -23.30
CA LYS A 293 108.83 -17.06 -22.23
C LYS A 293 107.58 -16.22 -22.54
N ALA A 294 107.34 -15.88 -23.80
CA ALA A 294 106.14 -15.16 -24.23
C ALA A 294 104.88 -16.04 -24.25
N ALA A 295 105.02 -17.35 -24.49
CA ALA A 295 103.93 -18.32 -24.35
C ALA A 295 103.60 -18.58 -22.87
N GLU A 296 104.61 -18.75 -22.02
CA GLU A 296 104.44 -18.89 -20.58
C GLU A 296 103.73 -17.69 -19.93
N SER A 297 104.09 -16.45 -20.32
CA SER A 297 103.44 -15.26 -19.77
C SER A 297 101.97 -15.16 -20.18
N LYS A 298 101.63 -15.52 -21.43
CA LYS A 298 100.24 -15.63 -21.91
C LYS A 298 99.46 -16.73 -21.20
N MET A 299 100.06 -17.90 -20.95
CA MET A 299 99.41 -18.94 -20.13
C MET A 299 99.08 -18.42 -18.73
N ARG A 300 100.01 -17.74 -18.07
CA ARG A 300 99.78 -17.18 -16.73
C ARG A 300 98.68 -16.11 -16.73
N SER A 301 98.56 -15.28 -17.77
CA SER A 301 97.43 -14.33 -17.86
C SER A 301 96.09 -15.06 -18.04
N TYR A 302 96.02 -16.06 -18.91
CA TYR A 302 94.80 -16.86 -19.07
C TYR A 302 94.41 -17.64 -17.80
N GLU A 303 95.39 -18.13 -17.02
CA GLU A 303 95.13 -18.83 -15.76
C GLU A 303 94.53 -17.90 -14.69
N VAL A 304 94.94 -16.63 -14.65
CA VAL A 304 94.32 -15.58 -13.82
C VAL A 304 92.91 -15.24 -14.32
N GLU A 305 92.71 -15.07 -15.63
CA GLU A 305 91.39 -14.79 -16.22
C GLU A 305 90.39 -15.93 -15.95
N ILE A 306 90.80 -17.19 -16.15
CA ILE A 306 89.99 -18.38 -15.84
C ILE A 306 89.65 -18.44 -14.35
N SER A 307 90.57 -18.07 -13.47
CA SER A 307 90.33 -18.05 -12.02
C SER A 307 89.32 -16.96 -11.64
N SER A 308 89.40 -15.79 -12.28
CA SER A 308 88.42 -14.70 -12.13
C SER A 308 87.02 -15.12 -12.61
N GLN A 309 86.92 -15.69 -13.81
CA GLN A 309 85.65 -16.17 -14.39
C GLN A 309 85.02 -17.29 -13.56
N LYS A 310 85.82 -18.19 -12.97
CA LYS A 310 85.32 -19.22 -12.04
C LYS A 310 84.72 -18.62 -10.77
N LEU A 311 85.33 -17.57 -10.23
CA LEU A 311 84.81 -16.87 -9.05
C LEU A 311 83.48 -16.17 -9.38
N GLU A 312 83.42 -15.42 -10.49
CA GLU A 312 82.20 -14.76 -10.96
C GLU A 312 81.07 -15.77 -11.23
N THR A 313 81.38 -16.91 -11.86
CA THR A 313 80.42 -18.00 -12.08
C THR A 313 79.85 -18.53 -10.76
N LYS A 314 80.70 -18.69 -9.73
CA LYS A 314 80.27 -19.16 -8.39
C LYS A 314 79.40 -18.13 -7.70
N GLU A 315 79.76 -16.85 -7.73
CA GLU A 315 78.91 -15.79 -7.18
C GLU A 315 77.54 -15.72 -7.88
N LEU A 316 77.50 -15.88 -9.20
CA LEU A 316 76.26 -15.89 -9.96
C LEU A 316 75.40 -17.12 -9.63
N SER A 317 76.00 -18.30 -9.40
CA SER A 317 75.25 -19.48 -8.94
C SER A 317 74.66 -19.28 -7.54
N GLU A 318 75.42 -18.73 -6.59
CA GLU A 318 74.94 -18.44 -5.23
C GLU A 318 73.80 -17.40 -5.24
N LYS A 319 73.92 -16.35 -6.07
CA LYS A 319 72.85 -15.36 -6.29
C LYS A 319 71.60 -16.00 -6.90
N LEU A 320 71.75 -16.90 -7.87
CA LEU A 320 70.63 -17.63 -8.50
C LEU A 320 69.92 -18.54 -7.50
N GLU A 321 70.65 -19.30 -6.68
CA GLU A 321 70.07 -20.15 -5.63
C GLU A 321 69.29 -19.34 -4.60
N ALA A 322 69.84 -18.21 -4.14
CA ALA A 322 69.17 -17.30 -3.21
C ALA A 322 67.87 -16.72 -3.78
N VAL A 323 67.88 -16.30 -5.06
CA VAL A 323 66.68 -15.82 -5.76
C VAL A 323 65.65 -16.93 -5.94
N ASN A 324 66.08 -18.15 -6.28
CA ASN A 324 65.20 -19.31 -6.44
C ASN A 324 64.54 -19.70 -5.11
N ALA A 325 65.29 -19.74 -4.01
CA ALA A 325 64.74 -19.99 -2.67
C ALA A 325 63.68 -18.94 -2.28
N LYS A 326 63.92 -17.66 -2.61
CA LYS A 326 62.97 -16.56 -2.38
C LYS A 326 61.72 -16.66 -3.27
N ALA A 327 61.87 -17.05 -4.53
CA ALA A 327 60.75 -17.32 -5.42
C ALA A 327 59.85 -18.44 -4.87
N GLN A 328 60.45 -19.54 -4.40
CA GLN A 328 59.72 -20.65 -3.78
C GLN A 328 59.02 -20.26 -2.47
N SER A 329 59.54 -19.31 -1.68
CA SER A 329 58.81 -18.79 -0.52
C SER A 329 57.59 -17.98 -0.91
N PHE A 330 57.68 -17.11 -1.93
CA PHE A 330 56.52 -16.38 -2.44
C PHE A 330 55.49 -17.29 -3.10
N GLU A 331 55.93 -18.36 -3.76
CA GLU A 331 55.01 -19.36 -4.32
C GLU A 331 54.23 -20.09 -3.21
N ARG A 332 54.88 -20.45 -2.10
CA ARG A 332 54.23 -21.04 -0.92
C ARG A 332 53.23 -20.06 -0.28
N GLU A 333 53.61 -18.80 -0.12
CA GLU A 333 52.74 -17.74 0.40
C GLU A 333 51.51 -17.51 -0.51
N ALA A 334 51.70 -17.46 -1.83
CA ALA A 334 50.62 -17.34 -2.81
C ALA A 334 49.64 -18.52 -2.76
N ARG A 335 50.11 -19.76 -2.55
CA ARG A 335 49.24 -20.93 -2.37
C ARG A 335 48.39 -20.83 -1.09
N ILE A 336 48.93 -20.31 0.00
CA ILE A 336 48.18 -20.08 1.25
C ILE A 336 47.10 -19.01 1.03
N MET A 337 47.48 -17.88 0.43
CA MET A 337 46.55 -16.79 0.12
C MET A 337 45.39 -17.22 -0.80
N GLU A 338 45.64 -18.10 -1.78
CA GLU A 338 44.58 -18.65 -2.64
C GLU A 338 43.67 -19.63 -1.87
N GLN A 339 44.20 -20.43 -0.93
CA GLN A 339 43.38 -21.28 -0.05
C GLN A 339 42.49 -20.45 0.88
N ASP A 340 43.03 -19.41 1.51
CA ASP A 340 42.28 -18.50 2.38
C ASP A 340 41.19 -17.75 1.60
N LYS A 341 41.49 -17.30 0.37
CA LYS A 341 40.51 -16.71 -0.54
C LYS A 341 39.35 -17.68 -0.83
N VAL A 342 39.64 -18.93 -1.23
CA VAL A 342 38.60 -19.93 -1.51
C VAL A 342 37.74 -20.23 -0.27
N TYR A 343 38.36 -20.31 0.90
CA TYR A 343 37.64 -20.49 2.17
C TYR A 343 36.73 -19.29 2.48
N LEU A 344 37.21 -18.06 2.31
CA LEU A 344 36.41 -16.85 2.49
C LEU A 344 35.27 -16.76 1.48
N GLU A 345 35.49 -17.07 0.20
CA GLU A 345 34.45 -17.11 -0.84
C GLU A 345 33.35 -18.12 -0.49
N GLN A 346 33.70 -19.34 -0.06
CA GLN A 346 32.74 -20.34 0.41
C GLN A 346 31.95 -19.85 1.63
N LYS A 347 32.62 -19.25 2.61
CA LYS A 347 31.97 -18.69 3.80
C LYS A 347 30.98 -17.59 3.42
N TYR A 348 31.40 -16.61 2.62
CA TYR A 348 30.51 -15.53 2.17
C TYR A 348 29.31 -16.07 1.39
N LYS A 349 29.51 -17.06 0.53
CA LYS A 349 28.40 -17.72 -0.18
C LYS A 349 27.37 -18.32 0.79
N SER A 350 27.83 -19.05 1.81
CA SER A 350 26.93 -19.63 2.82
C SER A 350 26.18 -18.58 3.67
N GLU A 351 26.82 -17.42 3.94
CA GLU A 351 26.15 -16.30 4.61
C GLU A 351 25.12 -15.62 3.69
N PHE A 352 25.40 -15.48 2.39
CA PHE A 352 24.42 -14.97 1.41
C PHE A 352 23.19 -15.89 1.31
N GLU A 353 23.39 -17.21 1.18
CA GLU A 353 22.29 -18.20 1.18
C GLU A 353 21.45 -18.10 2.47
N ARG A 354 22.09 -17.89 3.63
CA ARG A 354 21.43 -17.65 4.92
C ARG A 354 20.67 -16.31 4.97
N PHE A 355 21.22 -15.24 4.39
CA PHE A 355 20.52 -13.95 4.30
C PHE A 355 19.30 -14.01 3.39
N GLU A 356 19.36 -14.74 2.27
CA GLU A 356 18.20 -14.98 1.40
C GLU A 356 17.10 -15.76 2.13
N GLU A 357 17.46 -16.82 2.86
CA GLU A 357 16.52 -17.60 3.69
C GLU A 357 15.82 -16.72 4.74
N VAL A 358 16.56 -15.86 5.44
CA VAL A 358 16.00 -14.90 6.42
C VAL A 358 15.12 -13.86 5.73
N GLN A 359 15.52 -13.35 4.55
CA GLN A 359 14.72 -12.38 3.80
C GLN A 359 13.37 -12.98 3.37
N GLU A 360 13.34 -14.22 2.89
CA GLU A 360 12.08 -14.89 2.54
C GLU A 360 11.21 -15.17 3.77
N ARG A 361 11.79 -15.57 4.92
CA ARG A 361 11.05 -15.66 6.19
C ARG A 361 10.40 -14.33 6.57
N CYS A 362 11.12 -13.21 6.44
CA CYS A 362 10.56 -11.87 6.68
C CYS A 362 9.41 -11.54 5.71
N LYS A 363 9.56 -11.81 4.41
CA LYS A 363 8.50 -11.60 3.40
C LYS A 363 7.24 -12.44 3.69
N VAL A 364 7.39 -13.66 4.23
CA VAL A 364 6.25 -14.50 4.65
C VAL A 364 5.58 -13.89 5.89
N ALA A 365 6.36 -13.56 6.93
CA ALA A 365 5.84 -12.94 8.15
C ALA A 365 5.12 -11.60 7.88
N GLU A 366 5.63 -10.77 6.96
CA GLU A 366 4.94 -9.54 6.52
C GLU A 366 3.60 -9.82 5.84
N LYS A 367 3.50 -10.86 5.00
CA LYS A 367 2.24 -11.25 4.34
C LYS A 367 1.23 -11.79 5.36
N GLU A 368 1.68 -12.53 6.36
CA GLU A 368 0.83 -13.04 7.44
C GLU A 368 0.35 -11.91 8.36
N ALA A 369 1.23 -10.98 8.74
CA ALA A 369 0.88 -9.79 9.49
C ALA A 369 -0.18 -8.94 8.77
N LYS A 370 -0.01 -8.70 7.45
CA LYS A 370 -1.00 -7.98 6.62
C LYS A 370 -2.36 -8.66 6.61
N LYS A 371 -2.41 -10.00 6.41
CA LYS A 371 -3.66 -10.77 6.49
C LYS A 371 -4.33 -10.67 7.86
N ALA A 372 -3.55 -10.69 8.94
CA ALA A 372 -4.06 -10.55 10.30
C ALA A 372 -4.62 -9.15 10.56
N THR A 373 -3.97 -8.09 10.09
CA THR A 373 -4.49 -6.71 10.18
C THR A 373 -5.76 -6.53 9.36
N GLU A 374 -5.81 -7.02 8.12
CA GLU A 374 -7.00 -6.98 7.25
C GLU A 374 -8.19 -7.74 7.86
N LEU A 375 -7.93 -8.83 8.59
CA LEU A 375 -8.96 -9.59 9.30
C LEU A 375 -9.49 -8.81 10.51
N ALA A 376 -8.61 -8.26 11.33
CA ALA A 376 -9.00 -7.42 12.47
C ALA A 376 -9.70 -6.12 12.03
N ASP A 377 -9.36 -5.55 10.88
CA ASP A 377 -10.06 -4.41 10.28
C ASP A 377 -11.49 -4.78 9.85
N ARG A 378 -11.68 -5.94 9.20
CA ARG A 378 -13.01 -6.47 8.84
C ARG A 378 -13.87 -6.74 10.07
N GLU A 379 -13.34 -7.43 11.08
CA GLU A 379 -14.07 -7.68 12.34
C GLU A 379 -14.47 -6.37 13.05
N ARG A 380 -13.60 -5.35 13.04
CA ARG A 380 -13.93 -4.01 13.58
C ARG A 380 -15.01 -3.30 12.77
N ALA A 381 -14.99 -3.40 11.44
CA ALA A 381 -16.03 -2.84 10.58
C ALA A 381 -17.38 -3.53 10.77
N GLU A 382 -17.40 -4.86 10.85
CA GLU A 382 -18.60 -5.66 11.14
C GLU A 382 -19.17 -5.35 12.54
N ALA A 383 -18.32 -5.26 13.57
CA ALA A 383 -18.73 -4.87 14.91
C ALA A 383 -19.29 -3.43 14.97
N ALA A 384 -18.74 -2.50 14.18
CA ALA A 384 -19.26 -1.14 14.06
C ALA A 384 -20.62 -1.12 13.35
N ALA A 385 -20.78 -1.88 12.26
CA ALA A 385 -22.05 -2.03 11.55
C ALA A 385 -23.14 -2.66 12.43
N ALA A 386 -22.80 -3.71 13.18
CA ALA A 386 -23.72 -4.35 14.13
C ALA A 386 -24.16 -3.41 15.27
N ARG A 387 -23.23 -2.60 15.81
CA ARG A 387 -23.55 -1.55 16.79
C ARG A 387 -24.48 -0.48 16.21
N LYS A 388 -24.23 -0.02 14.98
CA LYS A 388 -25.09 0.95 14.28
C LYS A 388 -26.49 0.39 14.08
N GLY A 389 -26.61 -0.82 13.54
CA GLY A 389 -27.90 -1.50 13.36
C GLY A 389 -28.67 -1.69 14.67
N LYS A 390 -27.98 -2.01 15.77
CA LYS A 390 -28.59 -2.04 17.10
C LYS A 390 -29.17 -0.68 17.50
N SER A 391 -28.41 0.40 17.36
CA SER A 391 -28.89 1.76 17.71
C SER A 391 -30.05 2.23 16.83
N GLU A 392 -30.09 1.83 15.55
CA GLU A 392 -31.20 2.11 14.63
C GLU A 392 -32.47 1.34 15.04
N PHE A 393 -32.34 0.08 15.46
CA PHE A 393 -33.44 -0.70 16.03
C PHE A 393 -33.97 -0.11 17.34
N GLU A 394 -33.08 0.36 18.23
CA GLU A 394 -33.46 1.02 19.49
C GLU A 394 -34.21 2.33 19.23
N ASN A 395 -33.75 3.16 18.29
CA ASN A 395 -34.46 4.36 17.87
C ASN A 395 -35.85 4.06 17.28
N LEU A 396 -35.94 3.11 16.36
CA LEU A 396 -37.20 2.70 15.75
C LEU A 396 -38.19 2.10 16.77
N ALA A 397 -37.69 1.42 17.81
CA ALA A 397 -38.50 0.97 18.93
C ALA A 397 -39.05 2.15 19.77
N MET A 398 -38.22 3.16 20.07
CA MET A 398 -38.66 4.38 20.76
C MET A 398 -39.70 5.15 19.95
N GLU A 399 -39.51 5.30 18.63
CA GLU A 399 -40.51 5.92 17.74
C GLU A 399 -41.85 5.19 17.76
N ARG A 400 -41.82 3.84 17.68
CA ARG A 400 -43.04 3.02 17.79
C ARG A 400 -43.74 3.18 19.14
N MET A 401 -43.00 3.22 20.24
CA MET A 401 -43.57 3.49 21.57
C MET A 401 -44.23 4.87 21.62
N ALA A 402 -43.57 5.92 21.10
CA ALA A 402 -44.14 7.27 21.04
C ALA A 402 -45.38 7.39 20.11
N VAL A 403 -45.53 6.51 19.12
CA VAL A 403 -46.78 6.36 18.35
C VAL A 403 -47.86 5.67 19.19
N ILE A 404 -47.53 4.53 19.83
CA ILE A 404 -48.46 3.77 20.68
C ILE A 404 -49.03 4.65 21.79
N GLU A 405 -48.20 5.39 22.52
CA GLU A 405 -48.67 6.30 23.56
C GLU A 405 -49.58 7.43 23.03
N ARG A 406 -49.32 7.95 21.81
CA ARG A 406 -50.19 8.97 21.20
C ARG A 406 -51.56 8.38 20.86
N VAL A 407 -51.60 7.16 20.33
CA VAL A 407 -52.85 6.45 20.02
C VAL A 407 -53.60 6.08 21.31
N GLN A 408 -52.89 5.65 22.37
CA GLN A 408 -53.51 5.39 23.68
C GLN A 408 -54.18 6.64 24.26
N ARG A 409 -53.50 7.80 24.26
CA ARG A 409 -54.10 9.08 24.69
C ARG A 409 -55.34 9.47 23.86
N GLN A 410 -55.35 9.16 22.56
CA GLN A 410 -56.52 9.36 21.69
C GLN A 410 -57.67 8.40 22.05
N ILE A 411 -57.38 7.12 22.31
CA ILE A 411 -58.37 6.13 22.76
C ILE A 411 -59.01 6.58 24.07
N GLU A 412 -58.21 6.93 25.09
CA GLU A 412 -58.75 7.43 26.36
C GLU A 412 -59.60 8.70 26.18
N SER A 413 -59.25 9.58 25.23
CA SER A 413 -60.04 10.78 24.94
C SER A 413 -61.39 10.44 24.28
N LEU A 414 -61.41 9.47 23.36
CA LEU A 414 -62.63 8.97 22.74
C LEU A 414 -63.50 8.17 23.74
N GLU A 415 -62.89 7.45 24.68
CA GLU A 415 -63.61 6.76 25.76
C GLU A 415 -64.31 7.75 26.70
N ARG A 416 -63.64 8.85 27.08
CA ARG A 416 -64.26 9.94 27.85
C ARG A 416 -65.44 10.56 27.10
N GLN A 417 -65.27 10.88 25.81
CA GLN A 417 -66.36 11.39 24.96
C GLN A 417 -67.53 10.39 24.85
N LYS A 418 -67.23 9.08 24.73
CA LYS A 418 -68.25 8.03 24.71
C LYS A 418 -69.01 7.97 26.03
N THR A 419 -68.35 8.09 27.18
CA THR A 419 -69.03 8.13 28.49
C THR A 419 -69.91 9.37 28.63
N ASP A 420 -69.43 10.55 28.20
CA ASP A 420 -70.21 11.79 28.24
C ASP A 420 -71.48 11.69 27.38
N LEU A 421 -71.35 11.19 26.15
CA LEU A 421 -72.50 10.95 25.25
C LEU A 421 -73.45 9.88 25.81
N THR A 422 -72.94 8.84 26.47
CA THR A 422 -73.77 7.81 27.10
C THR A 422 -74.58 8.39 28.27
N ASN A 423 -73.96 9.27 29.07
CA ASN A 423 -74.61 9.97 30.17
C ASN A 423 -75.72 10.91 29.66
N GLU A 424 -75.47 11.66 28.59
CA GLU A 424 -76.49 12.54 27.99
C GLU A 424 -77.63 11.74 27.34
N VAL A 425 -77.36 10.60 26.70
CA VAL A 425 -78.42 9.69 26.21
C VAL A 425 -79.27 9.13 27.36
N ASN A 426 -78.66 8.76 28.48
CA ASN A 426 -79.40 8.29 29.66
C ASN A 426 -80.27 9.41 30.25
N ARG A 427 -79.73 10.62 30.37
CA ARG A 427 -80.46 11.82 30.81
C ARG A 427 -81.66 12.15 29.91
N ILE A 428 -81.48 12.04 28.59
CA ILE A 428 -82.57 12.22 27.62
C ILE A 428 -83.64 11.14 27.84
N ARG A 429 -83.26 9.86 27.98
CA ARG A 429 -84.20 8.76 28.28
C ARG A 429 -84.94 8.92 29.59
N GLU A 430 -84.29 9.42 30.64
CA GLU A 430 -84.93 9.75 31.92
C GLU A 430 -85.98 10.85 31.73
N SER A 431 -85.65 11.92 30.98
CA SER A 431 -86.60 12.99 30.66
C SER A 431 -87.74 12.53 29.73
N GLU A 432 -87.48 11.58 28.83
CA GLU A 432 -88.48 10.94 27.97
C GLU A 432 -89.46 10.09 28.80
N LEU A 433 -88.95 9.27 29.73
CA LEU A 433 -89.75 8.50 30.67
C LEU A 433 -90.60 9.39 31.59
N GLU A 434 -90.05 10.50 32.08
CA GLU A 434 -90.79 11.49 32.87
C GLU A 434 -91.90 12.15 32.03
N ALA A 435 -91.60 12.53 30.79
CA ALA A 435 -92.58 13.10 29.86
C ALA A 435 -93.70 12.09 29.52
N LEU A 436 -93.36 10.83 29.23
CA LEU A 436 -94.34 9.77 28.97
C LEU A 436 -95.23 9.48 30.18
N SER A 437 -94.65 9.44 31.39
CA SER A 437 -95.40 9.31 32.65
C SER A 437 -96.39 10.47 32.84
N LYS A 438 -95.95 11.70 32.53
CA LYS A 438 -96.80 12.89 32.58
C LYS A 438 -97.91 12.89 31.53
N VAL A 439 -97.65 12.38 30.33
CA VAL A 439 -98.67 12.18 29.28
C VAL A 439 -99.70 11.17 29.74
N ALA A 440 -99.30 10.00 30.23
CA ALA A 440 -100.22 8.97 30.73
C ALA A 440 -101.11 9.48 31.88
N LEU A 441 -100.58 10.32 32.77
CA LEU A 441 -101.36 10.95 33.84
C LEU A 441 -102.36 12.00 33.32
N LEU A 442 -102.04 12.70 32.23
CA LEU A 442 -102.98 13.61 31.56
C LEU A 442 -104.06 12.83 30.79
N GLU A 443 -103.71 11.74 30.11
CA GLU A 443 -104.64 10.85 29.41
C GLU A 443 -105.65 10.24 30.40
N ALA A 444 -105.19 9.70 31.54
CA ALA A 444 -106.09 9.16 32.57
C ALA A 444 -107.08 10.21 33.11
N ARG A 445 -106.66 11.47 33.22
CA ARG A 445 -107.51 12.59 33.64
C ARG A 445 -108.47 13.05 32.54
N VAL A 446 -108.12 12.86 31.27
CA VAL A 446 -109.05 13.05 30.14
C VAL A 446 -110.10 11.96 30.14
N GLU A 447 -109.73 10.68 30.32
CA GLU A 447 -110.70 9.58 30.45
C GLU A 447 -111.67 9.78 31.63
N GLU A 448 -111.19 10.28 32.78
CA GLU A 448 -112.03 10.62 33.93
C GLU A 448 -113.06 11.70 33.55
N ARG A 449 -112.63 12.73 32.82
CA ARG A 449 -113.50 13.79 32.31
C ARG A 449 -114.50 13.31 31.27
N GLU A 450 -114.11 12.38 30.41
CA GLU A 450 -115.01 11.76 29.44
C GLU A 450 -116.10 10.96 30.16
N LYS A 451 -115.74 10.18 31.18
CA LYS A 451 -116.70 9.45 32.05
C LYS A 451 -117.62 10.39 32.84
N GLU A 452 -117.12 11.52 33.34
CA GLU A 452 -117.96 12.59 33.94
C GLU A 452 -118.99 13.13 32.93
N ILE A 453 -118.58 13.37 31.68
CA ILE A 453 -119.45 13.87 30.61
C ILE A 453 -120.50 12.82 30.20
N GLU A 454 -120.11 11.54 30.06
CA GLU A 454 -121.03 10.44 29.77
C GLU A 454 -122.11 10.31 30.86
N SER A 455 -121.71 10.32 32.13
CA SER A 455 -122.63 10.30 33.29
C SER A 455 -123.62 11.48 33.29
N LEU A 456 -123.14 12.70 32.98
CA LEU A 456 -124.00 13.88 32.86
C LEU A 456 -124.98 13.78 31.67
N LEU A 457 -124.55 13.21 30.54
CA LEU A 457 -125.41 12.97 29.38
C LEU A 457 -126.48 11.91 29.66
N GLU A 458 -126.10 10.83 30.35
CA GLU A 458 -127.02 9.76 30.75
C GLU A 458 -128.09 10.28 31.71
N SER A 459 -127.69 11.01 32.76
CA SER A 459 -128.64 11.68 33.66
C SER A 459 -129.53 12.71 32.96
N ASN A 460 -129.01 13.47 31.98
CA ASN A 460 -129.84 14.38 31.18
C ASN A 460 -130.87 13.63 30.32
N ASN A 461 -130.50 12.48 29.76
CA ASN A 461 -131.40 11.62 28.99
C ASN A 461 -132.47 10.98 29.89
N GLU A 462 -132.14 10.55 31.10
CA GLU A 462 -133.13 10.09 32.10
C GLU A 462 -134.11 11.20 32.47
N GLN A 463 -133.62 12.42 32.74
CA GLN A 463 -134.46 13.59 33.01
C GLN A 463 -135.40 13.89 31.83
N ARG A 464 -134.89 13.88 30.60
CA ARG A 464 -135.69 14.02 29.37
C ARG A 464 -136.75 12.93 29.26
N ALA A 465 -136.40 11.67 29.45
CA ALA A 465 -137.34 10.55 29.42
C ALA A 465 -138.44 10.69 30.49
N SER A 466 -138.09 11.10 31.73
CA SER A 466 -139.06 11.37 32.79
C SER A 466 -140.01 12.53 32.45
N THR A 467 -139.53 13.52 31.70
CA THR A 467 -140.31 14.68 31.25
C THR A 467 -141.27 14.27 30.13
N VAL A 468 -140.81 13.47 29.16
CA VAL A 468 -141.65 12.89 28.11
C VAL A 468 -142.77 12.04 28.74
N LYS A 469 -142.45 11.17 29.70
CA LYS A 469 -143.46 10.35 30.38
C LYS A 469 -144.55 11.17 31.09
N LYS A 470 -144.18 12.29 31.74
CA LYS A 470 -145.18 13.23 32.31
C LYS A 470 -146.07 13.87 31.25
N LEU A 471 -145.55 14.16 30.05
CA LEU A 471 -146.35 14.68 28.95
C LEU A 471 -147.29 13.63 28.37
N GLU A 472 -146.87 12.36 28.32
CA GLU A 472 -147.72 11.22 27.95
C GLU A 472 -148.88 11.02 28.94
N ASP A 473 -148.61 11.02 30.26
CA ASP A 473 -149.65 10.93 31.30
C ASP A 473 -150.68 12.06 31.20
N LEU A 474 -150.23 13.29 30.90
CA LEU A 474 -151.12 14.44 30.67
C LEU A 474 -151.98 14.26 29.40
N LEU A 475 -151.39 13.81 28.29
CA LEU A 475 -152.12 13.52 27.04
C LEU A 475 -153.17 12.42 27.24
N GLU A 476 -152.82 11.39 28.02
CA GLU A 476 -153.73 10.29 28.35
C GLU A 476 -154.91 10.79 29.21
N SER A 477 -154.67 11.74 30.12
CA SER A 477 -155.73 12.41 30.89
C SER A 477 -156.66 13.27 30.02
N GLU A 478 -156.12 13.95 29.00
CA GLU A 478 -156.88 14.76 28.03
C GLU A 478 -157.75 13.89 27.10
N ARG A 479 -157.24 12.72 26.70
CA ARG A 479 -158.02 11.72 25.96
C ARG A 479 -159.19 11.17 26.78
N ARG A 480 -158.99 10.90 28.07
CA ARG A 480 -160.07 10.42 28.97
C ARG A 480 -161.16 11.48 29.15
N SER A 481 -160.81 12.76 29.30
CA SER A 481 -161.82 13.82 29.42
C SER A 481 -162.59 14.04 28.11
N ARG A 482 -161.93 13.96 26.95
CA ARG A 482 -162.60 13.93 25.63
C ARG A 482 -163.57 12.77 25.48
N ALA A 483 -163.18 11.55 25.88
CA ALA A 483 -164.05 10.39 25.79
C ALA A 483 -165.33 10.54 26.63
N ALA A 484 -165.21 11.09 27.84
CA ALA A 484 -166.35 11.40 28.70
C ALA A 484 -167.28 12.46 28.09
N ALA A 485 -166.72 13.51 27.46
CA ALA A 485 -167.51 14.52 26.77
C ALA A 485 -168.27 13.97 25.54
N ASN A 486 -167.63 13.10 24.75
CA ASN A 486 -168.29 12.45 23.61
C ASN A 486 -169.44 11.54 24.04
N ALA A 487 -169.26 10.72 25.10
CA ALA A 487 -170.33 9.88 25.62
C ALA A 487 -171.54 10.71 26.12
N MET A 488 -171.28 11.90 26.68
CA MET A 488 -172.35 12.84 27.06
C MET A 488 -173.07 13.44 25.84
N ALA A 489 -172.34 13.75 24.76
CA ALA A 489 -172.91 14.22 23.50
C ALA A 489 -173.74 13.14 22.77
N GLU A 490 -173.29 11.88 22.78
CA GLU A 490 -174.05 10.75 22.23
C GLU A 490 -175.37 10.53 22.99
N ARG A 491 -175.35 10.64 24.33
CA ARG A 491 -176.56 10.52 25.15
C ARG A 491 -177.59 11.61 24.82
N LEU A 492 -177.14 12.85 24.64
CA LEU A 492 -177.99 13.98 24.22
C LEU A 492 -178.50 13.80 22.78
N SER A 493 -177.69 13.22 21.87
CA SER A 493 -178.11 12.90 20.51
C SER A 493 -179.26 11.88 20.48
N LEU A 494 -179.20 10.84 21.32
CA LEU A 494 -180.29 9.86 21.49
C LEU A 494 -181.55 10.48 22.09
N GLU A 495 -181.43 11.35 23.10
CA GLU A 495 -182.56 12.10 23.66
C GLU A 495 -183.24 12.96 22.58
N VAL A 496 -182.46 13.69 21.77
CA VAL A 496 -182.95 14.50 20.64
C VAL A 496 -183.64 13.66 19.57
N GLN A 497 -183.08 12.50 19.19
CA GLN A 497 -183.74 11.59 18.23
C GLN A 497 -185.08 11.06 18.76
N SER A 498 -185.17 10.76 20.06
CA SER A 498 -186.44 10.34 20.68
C SER A 498 -187.49 11.48 20.73
N ALA A 499 -187.04 12.73 20.90
CA ALA A 499 -187.90 13.90 20.85
C ALA A 499 -188.37 14.20 19.43
N GLN A 500 -187.50 14.03 18.43
CA GLN A 500 -187.83 14.18 17.02
C GLN A 500 -188.90 13.18 16.57
N ALA A 501 -188.79 11.90 16.95
CA ALA A 501 -189.79 10.88 16.62
C ALA A 501 -191.19 11.20 17.17
N LYS A 502 -191.28 11.75 18.39
CA LYS A 502 -192.56 12.25 18.96
C LYS A 502 -193.08 13.49 18.24
N LEU A 503 -192.19 14.32 17.70
CA LEU A 503 -192.55 15.49 16.89
C LEU A 503 -193.13 15.06 15.54
N ASP A 504 -192.55 14.04 14.90
CA ASP A 504 -193.03 13.47 13.64
C ASP A 504 -194.39 12.74 13.81
N GLU A 505 -194.60 12.04 14.93
CA GLU A 505 -195.89 11.44 15.31
C GLU A 505 -196.97 12.52 15.52
N MET A 506 -196.66 13.57 16.28
CA MET A 506 -197.52 14.76 16.43
C MET A 506 -197.75 15.49 15.08
N GLN A 507 -196.78 15.51 14.17
CA GLN A 507 -196.94 16.08 12.83
C GLN A 507 -197.81 15.23 11.90
N GLN A 508 -197.85 13.90 12.06
CA GLN A 508 -198.83 13.05 11.37
C GLN A 508 -200.27 13.31 11.86
N GLU A 509 -200.48 13.54 13.17
CA GLU A 509 -201.79 13.97 13.66
C GLU A 509 -202.15 15.39 13.15
N LEU A 510 -201.18 16.30 13.14
CA LEU A 510 -201.38 17.69 12.71
C LEU A 510 -201.63 17.82 11.20
N THR A 511 -201.02 16.98 10.35
CA THR A 511 -201.33 16.90 8.90
C THR A 511 -202.65 16.20 8.59
N LYS A 512 -203.25 15.49 9.56
CA LYS A 512 -204.65 15.03 9.48
C LYS A 512 -205.66 16.12 9.87
N ALA A 513 -205.22 17.18 10.56
CA ALA A 513 -206.09 18.19 11.17
C ALA A 513 -205.96 19.61 10.59
N ARG A 514 -204.89 19.94 9.84
CA ARG A 514 -204.66 21.27 9.26
C ARG A 514 -204.05 21.21 7.86
N LEU A 515 -204.56 21.84 6.80
CA LEU A 515 -205.70 22.77 6.62
C LEU A 515 -205.75 23.93 7.63
N ASN A 516 -205.13 25.06 7.23
CA ASN A 516 -204.94 26.33 7.97
C ASN A 516 -203.79 26.32 8.99
N GLU A 517 -202.85 27.27 9.00
CA GLU A 517 -202.50 28.35 8.06
C GLU A 517 -201.00 28.64 8.26
N THR A 518 -200.23 28.83 7.19
CA THR A 518 -199.70 30.15 6.75
C THR A 518 -198.85 30.85 7.84
N ALA A 519 -197.53 30.69 7.91
CA ALA A 519 -196.47 31.10 6.96
C ALA A 519 -196.13 32.61 6.97
N LEU A 520 -195.16 32.99 6.11
CA LEU A 520 -194.51 34.30 5.94
C LEU A 520 -193.33 34.58 6.90
N GLY A 521 -192.18 35.09 6.44
CA GLY A 521 -191.81 35.34 5.04
C GLY A 521 -190.36 35.80 4.84
N SER A 522 -189.64 35.07 3.96
CA SER A 522 -188.78 35.55 2.86
C SER A 522 -188.30 37.01 2.86
N LYS A 523 -187.02 37.31 2.55
CA LYS A 523 -186.47 37.34 1.17
C LYS A 523 -184.93 37.54 1.15
N LEU A 524 -184.28 36.97 0.11
CA LEU A 524 -183.08 37.37 -0.67
C LEU A 524 -181.99 38.28 -0.02
N ARG A 525 -180.68 38.13 -0.26
CA ARG A 525 -179.94 37.60 -1.44
C ARG A 525 -178.53 37.12 -0.99
N ALA A 526 -177.91 36.17 -1.70
CA ALA A 526 -176.85 35.28 -1.18
C ALA A 526 -175.53 35.94 -0.70
N VAL A 527 -175.08 35.60 0.53
CA VAL A 527 -173.81 35.98 1.17
C VAL A 527 -173.37 34.88 2.17
N SER A 528 -172.07 34.81 2.50
CA SER A 528 -171.41 33.94 3.51
C SER A 528 -171.07 32.51 3.03
N HIS A 529 -170.04 31.82 3.54
CA HIS A 529 -169.46 31.86 4.90
C HIS A 529 -168.13 32.60 5.08
N GLY A 530 -168.04 33.37 6.18
CA GLY A 530 -166.79 33.88 6.77
C GLY A 530 -166.21 32.90 7.81
N LYS A 531 -164.90 32.93 8.09
CA LYS A 531 -164.21 33.83 9.04
C LYS A 531 -164.69 33.77 10.50
N ARG A 532 -163.75 33.41 11.39
CA ARG A 532 -163.30 34.13 12.61
C ARG A 532 -161.99 33.46 13.07
N ALA A 533 -161.06 34.02 13.85
CA ALA A 533 -160.69 35.37 14.34
C ALA A 533 -159.77 35.11 15.57
N ARG A 534 -158.91 35.96 16.13
CA ARG A 534 -158.33 37.31 15.88
C ARG A 534 -157.05 37.38 16.78
N ALA A 535 -156.01 38.19 16.50
CA ALA A 535 -155.78 39.55 17.05
C ALA A 535 -155.95 39.68 18.59
N ASP A 536 -155.21 40.52 19.33
CA ASP A 536 -154.12 41.46 18.98
C ASP A 536 -153.43 41.94 20.30
N ASP A 537 -152.14 42.30 20.20
CA ASP A 537 -151.44 43.48 20.78
C ASP A 537 -151.40 43.84 22.31
N TYR A 538 -150.29 44.50 22.70
CA TYR A 538 -149.97 45.19 23.99
C TYR A 538 -149.87 44.35 25.31
N GLU A 539 -149.15 44.73 26.38
CA GLU A 539 -148.55 46.03 26.77
C GLU A 539 -147.30 45.92 27.71
N ALA A 540 -146.43 46.95 27.68
CA ALA A 540 -145.54 47.52 28.73
C ALA A 540 -144.61 46.70 29.68
N GLY A 541 -143.35 47.18 29.79
CA GLY A 541 -142.85 47.69 31.10
C GLY A 541 -141.42 47.35 31.59
N VAL A 542 -140.45 48.27 31.41
CA VAL A 542 -139.25 48.57 32.27
C VAL A 542 -138.34 47.37 32.68
N GLY A 543 -137.07 47.18 32.29
CA GLY A 543 -135.85 48.03 32.16
C GLY A 543 -134.59 47.12 32.30
N SER A 544 -133.31 47.52 32.49
CA SER A 544 -132.59 48.82 32.43
C SER A 544 -131.04 48.59 32.54
N VAL A 545 -130.21 49.25 31.69
CA VAL A 545 -128.80 49.79 31.85
C VAL A 545 -127.70 48.90 32.54
N GLN A 546 -126.48 48.67 31.99
CA GLN A 546 -125.33 49.60 31.77
C GLN A 546 -124.25 48.94 30.83
N GLU A 547 -123.70 49.55 29.76
CA GLU A 547 -122.50 50.46 29.64
C GLU A 547 -121.13 49.79 30.01
N MET A 548 -119.96 50.02 29.38
CA MET A 548 -119.49 51.06 28.44
C MET A 548 -118.31 50.57 27.53
N ASP A 549 -117.76 51.45 26.68
CA ASP A 549 -116.95 51.22 25.45
C ASP A 549 -115.49 51.78 25.52
N THR A 550 -114.62 51.49 24.53
CA THR A 550 -113.74 52.43 23.75
C THR A 550 -112.39 51.90 23.20
N ASN A 551 -112.24 52.01 21.85
CA ASN A 551 -111.11 52.44 20.98
C ASN A 551 -109.66 51.88 21.11
N ASP A 552 -108.79 51.72 20.09
CA ASP A 552 -108.70 51.99 18.61
C ASP A 552 -107.51 52.90 18.17
N LYS A 553 -106.95 52.64 16.97
CA LYS A 553 -105.93 53.34 16.15
C LYS A 553 -104.43 53.09 16.38
N VAL A 554 -103.50 53.23 15.39
CA VAL A 554 -103.37 52.85 13.94
C VAL A 554 -102.11 53.57 13.33
N LEU A 555 -101.55 53.04 12.21
CA LEU A 555 -100.53 53.57 11.26
C LEU A 555 -99.06 53.06 11.37
N ARG A 556 -98.18 53.19 10.34
CA ARG A 556 -98.17 52.69 8.93
C ARG A 556 -96.77 52.89 8.25
N ALA A 557 -96.28 51.87 7.52
CA ALA A 557 -95.46 51.91 6.29
C ALA A 557 -93.93 52.24 6.24
N ASN A 558 -93.27 51.60 5.23
CA ASN A 558 -92.04 51.92 4.46
C ASN A 558 -90.63 51.66 5.11
N LYS A 559 -89.55 51.24 4.40
CA LYS A 559 -89.34 50.56 3.06
C LYS A 559 -87.84 50.17 2.85
N ARG A 560 -87.54 49.01 2.22
CA ARG A 560 -86.35 48.68 1.33
C ARG A 560 -84.91 48.79 1.92
N SER A 561 -83.88 47.94 1.68
CA SER A 561 -83.42 47.18 0.49
C SER A 561 -82.07 46.42 0.75
N ARG A 562 -81.65 45.52 -0.17
CA ARG A 562 -80.38 44.72 -0.30
C ARG A 562 -80.26 43.49 0.64
N SER A 563 -80.06 42.23 0.21
CA SER A 563 -79.14 41.57 -0.78
C SER A 563 -77.72 41.38 -0.20
N THR A 564 -77.05 40.20 -0.19
CA THR A 564 -76.93 39.13 -1.22
C THR A 564 -76.82 37.66 -0.71
N THR A 565 -77.05 36.76 -1.67
CA THR A 565 -76.84 35.28 -1.86
C THR A 565 -75.73 34.47 -1.16
N SER A 566 -75.85 33.14 -1.37
CA SER A 566 -75.19 31.97 -0.74
C SER A 566 -74.05 31.30 -1.61
N PRO A 567 -73.77 29.96 -1.66
CA PRO A 567 -72.44 29.40 -1.34
C PRO A 567 -71.81 28.49 -2.44
N LEU A 568 -71.00 27.47 -2.05
CA LEU A 568 -70.23 26.44 -2.83
C LEU A 568 -68.79 26.84 -3.28
N LYS A 569 -67.85 25.94 -3.66
CA LYS A 569 -67.40 24.53 -3.39
C LYS A 569 -66.35 24.18 -4.51
N TYR A 570 -65.59 23.08 -4.37
CA TYR A 570 -64.69 22.42 -5.37
C TYR A 570 -63.27 23.04 -5.59
N THR A 571 -62.15 22.35 -5.24
CA THR A 571 -61.23 21.46 -6.05
C THR A 571 -60.29 22.19 -7.03
N GLN A 572 -59.06 21.77 -7.40
CA GLN A 572 -58.34 20.46 -7.33
C GLN A 572 -56.76 20.70 -7.23
N PRO A 573 -55.78 19.82 -7.61
CA PRO A 573 -54.47 19.73 -6.92
C PRO A 573 -53.20 19.89 -7.80
N GLU A 574 -52.01 19.68 -7.20
CA GLU A 574 -50.70 19.24 -7.76
C GLU A 574 -49.81 19.03 -6.49
N ASP A 575 -49.21 17.90 -6.11
CA ASP A 575 -48.56 16.77 -6.80
C ASP A 575 -47.41 17.23 -7.71
N GLY A 576 -46.17 17.31 -7.24
CA GLY A 576 -45.20 16.20 -7.07
C GLY A 576 -43.84 16.77 -7.53
N GLY A 577 -42.65 16.39 -7.06
CA GLY A 577 -42.16 15.06 -6.69
C GLY A 577 -41.17 14.57 -7.77
N SER A 578 -40.01 14.04 -7.39
CA SER A 578 -38.88 13.58 -8.24
C SER A 578 -37.85 14.69 -8.58
N VAL A 579 -36.57 14.66 -8.18
CA VAL A 579 -35.52 13.61 -8.25
C VAL A 579 -35.20 13.19 -9.68
N PHE A 580 -33.99 13.47 -10.15
CA PHE A 580 -33.32 12.64 -11.15
C PHE A 580 -31.79 12.68 -10.96
N ARG A 581 -31.12 11.58 -11.29
CA ARG A 581 -29.68 11.36 -11.24
C ARG A 581 -29.30 10.59 -12.51
N GLY A 582 -28.19 10.97 -13.14
CA GLY A 582 -27.72 10.40 -14.41
C GLY A 582 -27.25 11.52 -15.34
N ASP A 583 -26.28 11.33 -16.23
CA ASP A 583 -25.45 10.13 -16.43
C ASP A 583 -24.09 10.52 -17.04
N ASP A 584 -23.28 9.50 -17.39
CA ASP A 584 -21.95 9.62 -17.99
C ASP A 584 -21.84 10.55 -19.19
N ASP A 585 -20.63 11.08 -19.41
CA ASP A 585 -20.16 11.45 -20.75
C ASP A 585 -18.73 10.96 -20.97
N ASN A 586 -18.48 10.40 -22.15
CA ASN A 586 -17.23 9.76 -22.55
C ASN A 586 -16.86 10.25 -23.96
N LEU A 587 -15.57 10.18 -24.33
CA LEU A 587 -14.97 10.65 -25.59
C LEU A 587 -14.69 12.16 -25.74
N SER A 588 -13.40 12.52 -25.82
CA SER A 588 -12.84 12.96 -27.11
C SER A 588 -11.31 12.93 -27.10
N GLN A 589 -10.72 12.32 -28.13
CA GLN A 589 -9.33 12.56 -28.50
C GLN A 589 -9.30 13.82 -29.39
N GLN A 590 -8.55 14.85 -29.01
CA GLN A 590 -7.95 15.75 -30.00
C GLN A 590 -6.73 16.51 -29.45
N SER A 591 -5.90 17.00 -30.36
CA SER A 591 -4.52 17.40 -30.12
C SER A 591 -4.37 18.70 -29.32
N ASN A 592 -3.83 18.60 -28.11
CA ASN A 592 -3.16 19.74 -27.47
C ASN A 592 -1.73 19.87 -28.02
N GLN A 593 -1.57 20.74 -29.02
CA GLN A 593 -0.27 21.21 -29.47
C GLN A 593 0.29 22.15 -28.39
N GLU A 594 0.96 21.60 -27.39
CA GLU A 594 1.60 22.41 -26.34
C GLU A 594 2.61 23.39 -26.96
N ASP A 595 2.60 24.65 -26.50
CA ASP A 595 3.58 25.68 -26.88
C ASP A 595 5.00 25.25 -26.48
N TYR A 596 5.69 24.56 -27.40
CA TYR A 596 7.03 24.01 -27.18
C TYR A 596 8.07 25.08 -26.81
N THR A 597 7.84 26.35 -27.18
CA THR A 597 8.66 27.51 -26.77
C THR A 597 8.66 27.75 -25.26
N LYS A 598 7.58 27.36 -24.56
CA LYS A 598 7.44 27.44 -23.10
C LYS A 598 8.14 26.30 -22.36
N PHE A 599 8.59 25.24 -23.05
CA PHE A 599 9.26 24.11 -22.40
C PHE A 599 10.55 24.55 -21.69
N THR A 600 10.82 23.90 -20.55
CA THR A 600 12.09 24.04 -19.84
C THR A 600 13.19 23.31 -20.60
N VAL A 601 14.45 23.71 -20.38
CA VAL A 601 15.62 23.03 -20.99
C VAL A 601 15.59 21.52 -20.70
N GLN A 602 15.17 21.11 -19.51
CA GLN A 602 15.05 19.71 -19.12
C GLN A 602 13.96 18.96 -19.91
N LYS A 603 12.76 19.54 -20.07
CA LYS A 603 11.68 18.93 -20.86
C LYS A 603 12.08 18.80 -22.34
N LEU A 604 12.76 19.80 -22.92
CA LEU A 604 13.28 19.72 -24.29
C LEU A 604 14.34 18.62 -24.47
N LYS A 605 15.29 18.49 -23.53
CA LYS A 605 16.31 17.42 -23.57
C LYS A 605 15.68 16.02 -23.43
N GLN A 606 14.71 15.87 -22.54
CA GLN A 606 13.96 14.61 -22.38
C GLN A 606 13.22 14.24 -23.66
N GLU A 607 12.50 15.18 -24.29
CA GLU A 607 11.72 14.89 -25.49
C GLU A 607 12.62 14.59 -26.71
N LEU A 608 13.75 15.31 -26.87
CA LEU A 608 14.78 14.95 -27.86
C LEU A 608 15.36 13.55 -27.64
N THR A 609 15.62 13.16 -26.40
CA THR A 609 16.14 11.83 -26.06
C THR A 609 15.10 10.73 -26.32
N LYS A 610 13.83 11.00 -26.00
CA LYS A 610 12.67 10.11 -26.25
C LYS A 610 12.37 9.91 -27.74
N HIS A 611 12.66 10.90 -28.58
CA HIS A 611 12.60 10.80 -30.05
C HIS A 611 13.94 10.33 -30.69
N ASN A 612 14.83 9.72 -29.90
CA ASN A 612 16.13 9.16 -30.33
C ASN A 612 17.20 10.17 -30.81
N PHE A 613 16.96 11.48 -30.71
CA PHE A 613 17.94 12.53 -31.06
C PHE A 613 18.94 12.85 -29.92
N GLY A 614 19.25 11.84 -29.10
CA GLY A 614 20.18 11.98 -27.97
C GLY A 614 21.64 12.16 -28.40
N ALA A 615 22.02 11.63 -29.56
CA ALA A 615 23.38 11.74 -30.09
C ALA A 615 23.68 13.15 -30.60
N GLU A 616 22.73 13.78 -31.28
CA GLU A 616 22.78 15.15 -31.78
C GLU A 616 22.81 16.17 -30.63
N LEU A 617 22.05 15.89 -29.55
CA LEU A 617 22.12 16.67 -28.32
C LEU A 617 23.49 16.59 -27.64
N LEU A 618 24.19 15.46 -27.73
CA LEU A 618 25.55 15.27 -27.19
C LEU A 618 26.64 15.94 -28.06
N GLN A 619 26.41 16.14 -29.35
CA GLN A 619 27.33 16.89 -30.23
C GLN A 619 27.35 18.39 -29.89
N LEU A 620 26.26 18.94 -29.34
CA LEU A 620 26.24 20.30 -28.83
C LEU A 620 26.98 20.39 -27.49
N ARG A 621 28.23 20.86 -27.52
CA ARG A 621 29.07 21.03 -26.33
C ARG A 621 28.64 22.28 -25.55
N ASN A 622 27.88 22.09 -24.47
CA ASN A 622 27.26 23.12 -23.60
C ASN A 622 26.19 23.99 -24.29
N PRO A 623 25.04 23.42 -24.70
CA PRO A 623 24.03 24.15 -25.46
C PRO A 623 23.18 25.07 -24.59
N ASN A 624 22.92 26.28 -25.08
CA ASN A 624 21.97 27.22 -24.49
C ASN A 624 20.51 26.87 -24.87
N LYS A 625 19.53 27.50 -24.20
CA LYS A 625 18.09 27.19 -24.44
C LYS A 625 17.68 27.39 -25.91
N LYS A 626 18.27 28.35 -26.63
CA LYS A 626 17.94 28.63 -28.05
C LYS A 626 18.45 27.53 -28.97
N GLU A 627 19.65 27.02 -28.75
CA GLU A 627 20.22 25.91 -29.53
C GLU A 627 19.44 24.60 -29.35
N ILE A 628 18.99 24.30 -28.13
CA ILE A 628 18.15 23.11 -27.87
C ILE A 628 16.76 23.28 -28.49
N LEU A 629 16.18 24.49 -28.46
CA LEU A 629 14.93 24.80 -29.15
C LEU A 629 15.08 24.66 -30.67
N ALA A 630 16.14 25.21 -31.27
CA ALA A 630 16.39 25.08 -32.70
C ALA A 630 16.60 23.61 -33.12
N LEU A 631 17.28 22.81 -32.29
CA LEU A 631 17.44 21.38 -32.54
C LEU A 631 16.11 20.62 -32.39
N TYR A 632 15.24 21.01 -31.46
CA TYR A 632 13.87 20.50 -31.33
C TYR A 632 13.00 20.87 -32.55
N GLU A 633 13.06 22.13 -33.01
CA GLU A 633 12.35 22.59 -34.20
C GLU A 633 12.79 21.87 -35.47
N LYS A 634 14.09 21.63 -35.62
CA LYS A 634 14.68 20.93 -36.77
C LYS A 634 14.41 19.43 -36.76
N CYS A 635 14.64 18.74 -35.63
CA CYS A 635 14.59 17.28 -35.56
C CYS A 635 13.18 16.72 -35.30
N ILE A 636 12.37 17.39 -34.48
CA ILE A 636 11.03 16.90 -34.09
C ILE A 636 9.91 17.61 -34.87
N LEU A 637 10.01 18.93 -35.09
CA LEU A 637 8.97 19.68 -35.82
C LEU A 637 9.23 19.82 -37.33
N GLN A 638 10.40 19.38 -37.81
CA GLN A 638 10.85 19.48 -39.21
C GLN A 638 10.69 20.88 -39.83
N LYS A 639 10.79 21.93 -39.01
CA LYS A 639 10.83 23.32 -39.49
C LYS A 639 12.26 23.63 -39.95
N SER A 640 12.38 24.12 -41.18
CA SER A 640 13.67 24.42 -41.83
C SER A 640 14.19 25.82 -41.54
#